data_AF-A0A8T4VCY6-F1
#
_entry.id   AF-A0A8T4VCY6-F1
#
_cell.length_a   1.000
_cell.length_b   1.000
_cell.length_c   1.000
_cell.angle_alpha   90.00
_cell.angle_beta   90.00
_cell.angle_gamma   90.00
#
_symmetry.space_group_name_H-M   'P 1'
#
loop_
_entity.id
_entity.type
_entity.pdbx_description
1 polymer ?
#
loop_
_entity_poly.entity_id
_entity_poly.type
_entity_poly.pdbx_seq_one_letter_code
_entity_poly.pdbx_strand_id
1 'polypeptide(L)'
;MAEKKRRNFFLKSFIKKYIREKCVLLIYLMISLSFFVQIPKETYAQSSQQQACCEKTKTGESCVYTDRNNCDNSNNLKTNYDRCEAVAYCTNVCCVSGNSCSPNTPKSICENLQGSQVFSDASCNSVSGCKTGCCILGGNYNFNSELECKNLADKVYGRSNYDFNEVFKSANNELECLDLSLKDEEGCCVDNNLCNYGKKSDCGGEFNFRKSCSQVGDCINLCKDRDHKGCKDGDLYWFDSCGSTGELIEQCNYDESKLCVEDNKNAFCKDINCPTTKKYDGLDYTGGPREHGESWCVYEGQTGNFRDKPGSIHYRFKCENGEEISESGRDFREEICLQAVDKDGFSRANPVRNNIYNSPVNSNISTVAKGFEFWEDNEENKEQCNKGTTRCTVVYVKENELSDWDCEGNCECESQEFIDQANTYCRSFGDCGFSYNIAEEKGSAGLSIFWTGSSLGDRPTELSQSYLDDLNKKGIFGGMEFLNSETEKIISFSEDASKVFEASETASEALFYSTVTLTVFNGLPILAGSYILLTSVATIGASAALEGSLIAAAGVFAAVPVAGWILAAIALIAAAVSSIILGGGSVREKTINIECKPWKAPLGGANCEKCTDDPFKECTEYRCRGLGAGCELINEGTTSVKCVDGNPNDIKAPKLEPIDFGKQKLTVKKVRLGYKIVEDIEPYKQFTVGVITDEFALCKYDLKVGIKYEDMGYDLSDSSFKKEHNLSLSLVGNKEFKYYVRCTDNKDNTNDADYEIRFKTKPGQDRTAPKILSTTLKNNANIANNIDKVLLGVEITEPGYCRFDVRDNSYDKMTNQGICTDEPSSIPMHYNCNLAIDKLKIGNNNFYIRCSDIKGNNNTQSSPFTLVRSNPLVINKIEPKKNDLIYVNDITLNVNTIGGSENGKSICRYSLEDLAYEQMTEFKVTDSNNHLQSQTDLRRGTYNYYVKCRDSSGNEAKENTNFKIILDKKGNEIVYTYKDSSTLYVVLNVAANCEYKDKDFVFGTGNKMGEDTTVHTAPLEFNQYYVKCRDDQGNEIKGVEINV
;
A
#
# COMPACT_ATOMS: atom_id res chain seq x y z
N MET A 1 6.22 42.92 36.76
CA MET A 1 5.36 42.12 35.84
C MET A 1 4.75 40.84 36.45
N ALA A 2 5.16 40.38 37.65
CA ALA A 2 4.77 39.06 38.17
C ALA A 2 3.30 38.89 38.64
N GLU A 3 2.67 39.93 39.20
CA GLU A 3 1.38 39.77 39.91
C GLU A 3 0.17 39.55 38.99
N LYS A 4 0.18 40.11 37.77
CA LYS A 4 -0.94 39.97 36.81
C LYS A 4 -1.15 38.49 36.39
N LYS A 5 -0.10 37.65 36.46
CA LYS A 5 -0.19 36.21 36.16
C LYS A 5 -0.84 35.37 37.28
N ARG A 6 -0.76 35.80 38.55
CA ARG A 6 -1.35 35.05 39.69
C ARG A 6 -2.88 35.15 39.75
N ARG A 7 -3.47 36.29 39.34
CA ARG A 7 -4.90 36.57 39.55
C ARG A 7 -5.84 35.75 38.64
N ASN A 8 -5.41 35.43 37.41
CA ASN A 8 -6.19 34.62 36.46
C ASN A 8 -6.20 33.11 36.77
N PHE A 9 -5.27 32.61 37.60
CA PHE A 9 -5.18 31.19 37.93
C PHE A 9 -6.29 30.74 38.88
N PHE A 10 -6.55 31.52 39.94
CA PHE A 10 -7.53 31.17 40.97
C PHE A 10 -8.99 31.12 40.45
N LEU A 11 -9.36 31.99 39.51
CA LEU A 11 -10.74 32.05 39.00
C LEU A 11 -11.13 30.81 38.19
N LYS A 12 -10.21 30.26 37.39
CA LYS A 12 -10.43 29.01 36.64
C LYS A 12 -10.49 27.77 37.53
N SER A 13 -9.87 27.79 38.71
CA SER A 13 -9.83 26.64 39.62
C SER A 13 -11.15 26.38 40.36
N PHE A 14 -11.96 27.40 40.64
CA PHE A 14 -13.18 27.24 41.43
C PHE A 14 -14.35 26.65 40.63
N ILE A 15 -14.56 27.13 39.39
CA ILE A 15 -15.69 26.72 38.55
C ILE A 15 -15.62 25.22 38.20
N LYS A 16 -14.41 24.69 37.99
CA LYS A 16 -14.20 23.28 37.60
C LYS A 16 -14.53 22.26 38.70
N LYS A 17 -14.68 22.69 39.97
CA LYS A 17 -15.03 21.79 41.09
C LYS A 17 -16.54 21.58 41.24
N TYR A 18 -17.34 22.62 41.00
CA TYR A 18 -18.77 22.64 41.37
C TYR A 18 -19.69 21.74 40.49
N ILE A 19 -19.25 21.37 39.29
CA ILE A 19 -20.05 20.55 38.36
C ILE A 19 -19.86 19.04 38.60
N ARG A 20 -18.71 18.62 39.12
CA ARG A 20 -18.34 17.19 39.22
C ARG A 20 -19.11 16.42 40.31
N GLU A 21 -19.70 17.13 41.28
CA GLU A 21 -20.31 16.52 42.47
C GLU A 21 -21.81 16.18 42.31
N LYS A 22 -22.47 16.51 41.16
CA LYS A 22 -23.91 16.23 40.95
C LYS A 22 -24.26 15.12 39.96
N CYS A 23 -23.34 14.63 39.13
CA CYS A 23 -23.65 13.54 38.18
C CYS A 23 -23.65 12.14 38.82
N VAL A 24 -22.98 11.97 39.96
CA VAL A 24 -22.74 10.64 40.57
C VAL A 24 -23.99 10.08 41.28
N LEU A 25 -24.92 10.93 41.73
CA LEU A 25 -26.08 10.50 42.54
C LEU A 25 -27.23 9.88 41.73
N LEU A 26 -27.28 10.09 40.41
CA LEU A 26 -28.40 9.65 39.55
C LEU A 26 -28.22 8.24 38.97
N ILE A 27 -26.98 7.73 38.92
CA ILE A 27 -26.68 6.40 38.35
C ILE A 27 -27.02 5.27 39.34
N TYR A 28 -27.02 5.57 40.64
CA TYR A 28 -27.18 4.58 41.72
C TYR A 28 -28.63 4.12 41.97
N LEU A 29 -29.61 4.66 41.24
CA LEU A 29 -31.05 4.56 41.58
C LEU A 29 -31.91 3.75 40.58
N MET A 30 -31.29 3.11 39.58
CA MET A 30 -32.00 2.40 38.49
C MET A 30 -31.62 0.91 38.37
N ILE A 31 -30.74 0.38 39.23
CA ILE A 31 -30.25 -1.02 39.17
C ILE A 31 -30.79 -1.82 40.37
N SER A 32 -32.11 -1.81 40.56
CA SER A 32 -32.76 -2.58 41.63
C SER A 32 -34.15 -3.09 41.22
N LEU A 33 -34.29 -4.42 41.16
CA LEU A 33 -35.53 -5.20 40.98
C LEU A 33 -36.16 -5.14 39.56
N SER A 34 -36.68 -6.22 38.97
CA SER A 34 -36.64 -7.67 39.33
C SER A 34 -37.10 -8.55 38.14
N PHE A 35 -36.90 -9.88 38.22
CA PHE A 35 -37.15 -10.88 37.14
C PHE A 35 -38.23 -11.94 37.53
N PHE A 36 -38.59 -12.84 36.58
CA PHE A 36 -39.48 -14.04 36.69
C PHE A 36 -41.01 -13.77 36.72
N VAL A 37 -41.97 -14.67 36.39
CA VAL A 37 -42.11 -16.17 36.40
C VAL A 37 -43.06 -16.64 35.25
N GLN A 38 -42.66 -17.43 34.22
CA GLN A 38 -42.74 -18.92 33.95
C GLN A 38 -44.05 -19.61 33.43
N ILE A 39 -43.88 -20.52 32.42
CA ILE A 39 -44.47 -21.91 32.24
C ILE A 39 -45.99 -22.04 31.88
N PRO A 40 -46.54 -23.12 31.22
CA PRO A 40 -46.08 -24.48 30.77
C PRO A 40 -46.28 -24.74 29.23
N LYS A 41 -46.36 -25.91 28.50
CA LYS A 41 -46.09 -27.40 28.53
C LYS A 41 -46.13 -27.97 27.05
N GLU A 42 -46.05 -29.24 26.57
CA GLU A 42 -46.07 -30.67 27.08
C GLU A 42 -45.39 -31.69 26.10
N THR A 43 -45.56 -33.02 26.30
CA THR A 43 -44.94 -34.19 25.57
C THR A 43 -45.74 -34.63 24.28
N TYR A 44 -45.52 -35.70 23.46
CA TYR A 44 -45.17 -37.14 23.65
C TYR A 44 -44.65 -37.91 22.37
N ALA A 45 -43.78 -38.91 22.60
CA ALA A 45 -43.74 -40.32 22.08
C ALA A 45 -43.45 -40.81 20.60
N GLN A 46 -42.38 -41.64 20.50
CA GLN A 46 -42.25 -43.03 19.93
C GLN A 46 -42.19 -43.44 18.41
N SER A 47 -40.96 -43.79 17.98
CA SER A 47 -40.45 -45.05 17.33
C SER A 47 -41.06 -45.73 16.08
N SER A 48 -40.17 -46.04 15.10
CA SER A 48 -40.08 -47.35 14.39
C SER A 48 -38.68 -47.52 13.72
N GLN A 49 -38.25 -48.74 13.36
CA GLN A 49 -36.94 -49.04 12.74
C GLN A 49 -37.07 -49.64 11.34
N GLN A 50 -36.13 -49.33 10.43
CA GLN A 50 -35.98 -49.94 9.09
C GLN A 50 -34.50 -49.94 8.69
N GLN A 51 -34.00 -51.02 8.09
CA GLN A 51 -32.60 -51.14 7.62
C GLN A 51 -32.47 -51.00 6.09
N ALA A 52 -31.30 -50.56 5.61
CA ALA A 52 -30.97 -50.36 4.21
C ALA A 52 -29.43 -50.31 3.97
N CYS A 53 -29.00 -50.52 2.73
CA CYS A 53 -27.67 -50.13 2.26
C CYS A 53 -27.62 -48.61 2.01
N CYS A 54 -26.61 -47.95 2.58
CA CYS A 54 -26.34 -46.53 2.34
C CYS A 54 -25.17 -46.36 1.34
N GLU A 55 -25.31 -45.48 0.35
CA GLU A 55 -24.16 -44.99 -0.46
C GLU A 55 -23.12 -44.31 0.46
N LYS A 56 -23.58 -43.59 1.49
CA LYS A 56 -22.77 -43.08 2.61
C LYS A 56 -23.60 -42.98 3.91
N THR A 57 -22.99 -43.27 5.06
CA THR A 57 -23.59 -43.05 6.39
C THR A 57 -23.32 -41.62 6.88
N LYS A 58 -24.09 -41.17 7.87
CA LYS A 58 -23.87 -39.90 8.60
C LYS A 58 -22.57 -39.88 9.40
N THR A 59 -21.98 -41.06 9.66
CA THR A 59 -20.64 -41.27 10.23
C THR A 59 -19.53 -41.26 9.17
N GLY A 60 -19.88 -41.12 7.88
CA GLY A 60 -18.93 -40.97 6.76
C GLY A 60 -18.59 -42.26 6.00
N GLU A 61 -19.08 -43.41 6.45
CA GLU A 61 -18.74 -44.74 5.92
C GLU A 61 -19.56 -45.06 4.65
N SER A 62 -18.93 -45.54 3.59
CA SER A 62 -19.61 -45.84 2.32
C SER A 62 -19.94 -47.33 2.13
N CYS A 63 -21.05 -47.61 1.44
CA CYS A 63 -21.53 -48.97 1.14
C CYS A 63 -21.77 -49.86 2.38
N VAL A 64 -22.33 -49.27 3.44
CA VAL A 64 -22.65 -49.97 4.70
C VAL A 64 -24.14 -50.31 4.77
N TYR A 65 -24.47 -51.54 5.21
CA TYR A 65 -25.84 -51.99 5.48
C TYR A 65 -26.19 -51.77 6.95
N THR A 66 -27.05 -50.79 7.24
CA THR A 66 -27.32 -50.28 8.61
C THR A 66 -28.79 -49.81 8.74
N ASP A 67 -29.20 -49.28 9.88
CA ASP A 67 -30.50 -48.58 10.01
C ASP A 67 -30.56 -47.37 9.04
N ARG A 68 -31.69 -47.20 8.35
CA ARG A 68 -31.91 -46.15 7.35
C ARG A 68 -31.75 -44.75 7.92
N ASN A 69 -31.95 -44.55 9.22
CA ASN A 69 -31.71 -43.27 9.89
C ASN A 69 -30.21 -42.94 10.00
N ASN A 70 -29.32 -43.91 9.82
CA ASN A 70 -27.87 -43.71 9.75
C ASN A 70 -27.38 -43.42 8.33
N CYS A 71 -28.18 -43.66 7.28
CA CYS A 71 -27.84 -43.25 5.92
C CYS A 71 -27.89 -41.72 5.80
N ASP A 72 -26.90 -41.13 5.13
CA ASP A 72 -27.04 -39.77 4.64
C ASP A 72 -27.93 -39.77 3.38
N ASN A 73 -28.80 -38.77 3.29
CA ASN A 73 -29.73 -38.54 2.17
C ASN A 73 -29.58 -37.10 1.62
N SER A 74 -28.51 -36.39 2.01
CA SER A 74 -28.10 -35.14 1.38
C SER A 74 -27.63 -35.36 -0.06
N ASN A 75 -27.59 -34.30 -0.88
CA ASN A 75 -26.92 -34.24 -2.18
C ASN A 75 -27.18 -35.42 -3.16
N ASN A 76 -28.43 -35.93 -3.20
CA ASN A 76 -28.85 -37.07 -4.03
C ASN A 76 -28.16 -38.42 -3.73
N LEU A 77 -27.55 -38.58 -2.56
CA LEU A 77 -26.99 -39.85 -2.10
C LEU A 77 -28.07 -40.93 -2.02
N LYS A 78 -27.75 -42.12 -2.53
CA LYS A 78 -28.71 -43.21 -2.73
C LYS A 78 -28.75 -44.12 -1.50
N THR A 79 -29.95 -44.55 -1.16
CA THR A 79 -30.20 -45.60 -0.17
C THR A 79 -31.06 -46.67 -0.84
N ASN A 80 -30.67 -47.94 -0.75
CA ASN A 80 -31.47 -49.06 -1.27
C ASN A 80 -31.66 -50.13 -0.20
N TYR A 81 -32.78 -50.85 -0.22
CA TYR A 81 -33.13 -51.86 0.80
C TYR A 81 -32.44 -53.20 0.58
N ASP A 82 -31.93 -53.45 -0.63
CA ASP A 82 -31.10 -54.61 -0.96
C ASP A 82 -29.71 -54.55 -0.28
N ARG A 83 -29.02 -55.69 -0.22
CA ARG A 83 -27.62 -55.77 0.24
C ARG A 83 -26.71 -54.96 -0.67
N CYS A 84 -25.66 -54.36 -0.10
CA CYS A 84 -24.72 -53.51 -0.84
C CYS A 84 -23.98 -54.24 -1.99
N GLU A 85 -23.87 -55.57 -1.93
CA GLU A 85 -23.31 -56.40 -3.01
C GLU A 85 -24.17 -56.40 -4.30
N ALA A 86 -25.46 -56.07 -4.20
CA ALA A 86 -26.43 -56.16 -5.28
C ALA A 86 -26.73 -54.80 -5.96
N VAL A 87 -26.07 -53.71 -5.55
CA VAL A 87 -26.44 -52.34 -5.96
C VAL A 87 -25.32 -51.66 -6.75
N ALA A 88 -25.66 -51.08 -7.90
CA ALA A 88 -24.68 -50.66 -8.91
C ALA A 88 -23.66 -49.60 -8.45
N TYR A 89 -23.97 -48.82 -7.42
CA TYR A 89 -23.05 -47.82 -6.84
C TYR A 89 -21.97 -48.41 -5.91
N CYS A 90 -22.09 -49.67 -5.51
CA CYS A 90 -21.13 -50.38 -4.64
C CYS A 90 -20.36 -51.51 -5.36
N THR A 91 -20.37 -51.52 -6.70
CA THR A 91 -19.62 -52.51 -7.50
C THR A 91 -18.13 -52.14 -7.59
N ASN A 92 -17.23 -53.12 -7.63
CA ASN A 92 -15.79 -52.87 -7.69
C ASN A 92 -15.33 -52.49 -9.11
N VAL A 93 -14.42 -51.52 -9.19
CA VAL A 93 -13.89 -50.90 -10.41
C VAL A 93 -12.39 -50.60 -10.25
N CYS A 94 -11.69 -50.30 -11.34
CA CYS A 94 -10.39 -49.64 -11.24
C CYS A 94 -10.61 -48.16 -11.00
N CYS A 95 -9.94 -47.59 -10.00
CA CYS A 95 -9.96 -46.18 -9.71
C CYS A 95 -8.62 -45.55 -10.03
N VAL A 96 -8.58 -44.55 -10.91
CA VAL A 96 -7.41 -43.70 -11.09
C VAL A 96 -7.69 -42.39 -10.35
N SER A 97 -6.81 -41.96 -9.44
CA SER A 97 -6.99 -40.71 -8.69
C SER A 97 -5.66 -40.00 -8.57
N GLY A 98 -5.61 -38.76 -9.08
CA GLY A 98 -4.35 -38.04 -9.28
C GLY A 98 -3.36 -38.88 -10.09
N ASN A 99 -2.25 -39.26 -9.44
CA ASN A 99 -1.17 -40.02 -10.06
C ASN A 99 -1.09 -41.50 -9.60
N SER A 100 -2.18 -42.08 -9.07
CA SER A 100 -2.22 -43.48 -8.59
C SER A 100 -3.39 -44.28 -9.17
N CYS A 101 -3.18 -45.60 -9.34
CA CYS A 101 -4.16 -46.56 -9.87
C CYS A 101 -4.51 -47.64 -8.82
N SER A 102 -5.74 -47.60 -8.30
CA SER A 102 -6.24 -48.49 -7.24
C SER A 102 -7.23 -49.53 -7.80
N PRO A 103 -6.81 -50.78 -8.06
CA PRO A 103 -7.69 -51.85 -8.54
C PRO A 103 -8.67 -52.33 -7.46
N ASN A 104 -9.80 -52.89 -7.89
CA ASN A 104 -10.89 -53.43 -7.08
C ASN A 104 -11.52 -52.44 -6.07
N THR A 105 -11.40 -51.14 -6.32
CA THR A 105 -11.99 -50.08 -5.49
C THR A 105 -13.51 -50.07 -5.66
N PRO A 106 -14.34 -50.04 -4.58
CA PRO A 106 -15.78 -49.86 -4.71
C PRO A 106 -16.13 -48.54 -5.42
N LYS A 107 -17.06 -48.58 -6.37
CA LYS A 107 -17.31 -47.47 -7.30
C LYS A 107 -17.63 -46.14 -6.61
N SER A 108 -18.51 -46.13 -5.61
CA SER A 108 -18.81 -44.92 -4.83
C SER A 108 -17.60 -44.34 -4.10
N ILE A 109 -16.66 -45.17 -3.62
CA ILE A 109 -15.42 -44.69 -3.00
C ILE A 109 -14.56 -43.99 -4.05
N CYS A 110 -14.46 -44.55 -5.27
CA CYS A 110 -13.75 -43.88 -6.36
C CYS A 110 -14.40 -42.56 -6.77
N GLU A 111 -15.72 -42.53 -7.00
CA GLU A 111 -16.46 -41.33 -7.43
C GLU A 111 -16.50 -40.23 -6.36
N ASN A 112 -16.11 -40.52 -5.11
CA ASN A 112 -15.92 -39.53 -4.04
C ASN A 112 -14.48 -38.98 -3.93
N LEU A 113 -13.50 -39.53 -4.67
CA LEU A 113 -12.13 -38.99 -4.69
C LEU A 113 -12.03 -37.83 -5.69
N GLN A 114 -11.50 -36.69 -5.23
CA GLN A 114 -11.43 -35.46 -6.02
C GLN A 114 -10.50 -35.63 -7.22
N GLY A 115 -11.02 -35.42 -8.44
CA GLY A 115 -10.27 -35.59 -9.69
C GLY A 115 -10.07 -37.05 -10.14
N SER A 116 -10.85 -38.01 -9.64
CA SER A 116 -10.73 -39.42 -10.02
C SER A 116 -11.39 -39.78 -11.37
N GLN A 117 -11.05 -40.96 -11.89
CA GLN A 117 -11.67 -41.60 -13.04
C GLN A 117 -11.95 -43.08 -12.76
N VAL A 118 -13.16 -43.52 -13.12
CA VAL A 118 -13.64 -44.90 -12.94
C VAL A 118 -13.51 -45.69 -14.23
N PHE A 119 -12.80 -46.83 -14.18
CA PHE A 119 -12.69 -47.78 -15.28
C PHE A 119 -13.35 -49.11 -14.92
N SER A 120 -14.15 -49.66 -15.84
CA SER A 120 -14.98 -50.86 -15.61
C SER A 120 -14.20 -52.17 -15.48
N ASP A 121 -12.95 -52.20 -15.94
CA ASP A 121 -12.00 -53.26 -15.62
C ASP A 121 -11.52 -53.09 -14.17
N ALA A 122 -12.09 -53.87 -13.24
CA ALA A 122 -11.71 -53.86 -11.83
C ALA A 122 -10.23 -54.16 -11.57
N SER A 123 -9.50 -54.73 -12.54
CA SER A 123 -8.08 -55.11 -12.38
C SER A 123 -7.08 -54.04 -12.84
N CYS A 124 -7.53 -52.90 -13.37
CA CYS A 124 -6.72 -51.83 -13.99
C CYS A 124 -5.84 -52.22 -15.20
N ASN A 125 -5.68 -53.51 -15.53
CA ASN A 125 -4.76 -54.00 -16.56
C ASN A 125 -4.99 -53.42 -17.98
N SER A 126 -6.22 -52.99 -18.29
CA SER A 126 -6.57 -52.36 -19.57
C SER A 126 -6.40 -50.83 -19.61
N VAL A 127 -6.00 -50.19 -18.51
CA VAL A 127 -5.94 -48.72 -18.38
C VAL A 127 -4.54 -48.18 -18.72
N SER A 128 -4.46 -47.17 -19.58
CA SER A 128 -3.20 -46.53 -19.98
C SER A 128 -2.57 -45.76 -18.81
N GLY A 129 -1.25 -45.83 -18.64
CA GLY A 129 -0.56 -45.26 -17.48
C GLY A 129 -0.58 -46.14 -16.22
N CYS A 130 -1.55 -47.06 -16.09
CA CYS A 130 -1.61 -48.04 -15.00
C CYS A 130 -0.90 -49.37 -15.32
N LYS A 131 -0.25 -49.48 -16.48
CA LYS A 131 0.51 -50.67 -16.88
C LYS A 131 1.78 -50.79 -16.06
N THR A 132 2.08 -52.00 -15.58
CA THR A 132 3.33 -52.30 -14.89
C THR A 132 4.46 -52.61 -15.86
N GLY A 133 5.70 -52.37 -15.40
CA GLY A 133 6.93 -52.54 -16.15
C GLY A 133 8.15 -52.28 -15.25
N CYS A 134 9.33 -52.28 -15.84
CA CYS A 134 10.58 -52.08 -15.13
C CYS A 134 11.01 -50.60 -15.17
N CYS A 135 11.07 -49.97 -14.00
CA CYS A 135 11.53 -48.60 -13.82
C CYS A 135 13.02 -48.58 -13.43
N ILE A 136 13.83 -47.85 -14.19
CA ILE A 136 15.29 -47.85 -14.12
C ILE A 136 15.77 -46.45 -13.69
N LEU A 137 16.23 -46.32 -12.44
CA LEU A 137 16.59 -45.03 -11.83
C LEU A 137 17.93 -45.14 -11.10
N GLY A 138 18.98 -44.48 -11.60
CA GLY A 138 20.32 -44.53 -11.00
C GLY A 138 20.86 -45.95 -10.78
N GLY A 139 20.60 -46.87 -11.73
CA GLY A 139 20.97 -48.29 -11.61
C GLY A 139 20.04 -49.15 -10.73
N ASN A 140 18.97 -48.59 -10.16
CA ASN A 140 17.94 -49.35 -9.43
C ASN A 140 16.82 -49.78 -10.39
N TYR A 141 16.42 -51.06 -10.31
CA TYR A 141 15.42 -51.69 -11.19
C TYR A 141 14.20 -52.09 -10.35
N ASN A 142 13.11 -51.33 -10.45
CA ASN A 142 11.90 -51.54 -9.65
C ASN A 142 10.70 -51.87 -10.54
N PHE A 143 9.91 -52.89 -10.17
CA PHE A 143 8.72 -53.28 -10.94
C PHE A 143 7.50 -52.46 -10.51
N ASN A 144 7.22 -51.39 -11.26
CA ASN A 144 6.24 -50.35 -10.92
C ASN A 144 5.29 -50.07 -12.08
N SER A 145 4.22 -49.31 -11.82
CA SER A 145 3.40 -48.72 -12.88
C SER A 145 4.16 -47.64 -13.66
N GLU A 146 3.79 -47.48 -14.93
CA GLU A 146 4.25 -46.42 -15.84
C GLU A 146 4.14 -45.03 -15.17
N LEU A 147 3.01 -44.76 -14.50
CA LEU A 147 2.75 -43.49 -13.84
C LEU A 147 3.59 -43.28 -12.57
N GLU A 148 3.77 -44.29 -11.71
CA GLU A 148 4.70 -44.21 -10.57
C GLU A 148 6.13 -43.95 -11.03
N CYS A 149 6.59 -44.72 -12.04
CA CYS A 149 7.94 -44.59 -12.57
C CYS A 149 8.20 -43.17 -13.09
N LYS A 150 7.24 -42.59 -13.82
CA LYS A 150 7.34 -41.22 -14.30
C LYS A 150 7.44 -40.19 -13.18
N ASN A 151 6.70 -40.37 -12.08
CA ASN A 151 6.77 -39.46 -10.93
C ASN A 151 8.11 -39.58 -10.17
N LEU A 152 8.70 -40.77 -10.12
CA LEU A 152 10.04 -40.96 -9.54
C LEU A 152 11.13 -40.35 -10.44
N ALA A 153 11.02 -40.53 -11.76
CA ALA A 153 11.93 -39.92 -12.74
C ALA A 153 11.85 -38.38 -12.75
N ASP A 154 10.63 -37.81 -12.71
CA ASP A 154 10.38 -36.37 -12.54
C ASP A 154 11.09 -35.80 -11.29
N LYS A 155 11.16 -36.58 -10.19
CA LYS A 155 11.82 -36.18 -8.94
C LYS A 155 13.35 -36.33 -8.96
N VAL A 156 13.88 -37.32 -9.67
CA VAL A 156 15.33 -37.62 -9.69
C VAL A 156 16.07 -36.79 -10.75
N TYR A 157 15.46 -36.56 -11.92
CA TYR A 157 16.12 -35.89 -13.05
C TYR A 157 15.48 -34.54 -13.43
N GLY A 158 14.22 -34.30 -13.04
CA GLY A 158 13.45 -33.13 -13.48
C GLY A 158 12.72 -33.35 -14.81
N ARG A 159 11.54 -32.71 -14.94
CA ARG A 159 10.49 -32.90 -15.97
C ARG A 159 10.86 -32.79 -17.45
N SER A 160 12.11 -32.50 -17.79
CA SER A 160 12.55 -32.25 -19.17
C SER A 160 13.95 -32.78 -19.49
N ASN A 161 14.59 -33.51 -18.56
CA ASN A 161 16.01 -33.85 -18.63
C ASN A 161 16.28 -35.35 -18.91
N TYR A 162 15.24 -36.14 -19.20
CA TYR A 162 15.36 -37.59 -19.42
C TYR A 162 14.37 -38.09 -20.49
N ASP A 163 14.73 -39.15 -21.24
CA ASP A 163 13.76 -39.90 -22.06
C ASP A 163 13.08 -40.97 -21.20
N PHE A 164 11.76 -40.88 -21.07
CA PHE A 164 10.97 -41.86 -20.34
C PHE A 164 11.02 -43.27 -20.97
N ASN A 165 11.31 -43.40 -22.27
CA ASN A 165 11.51 -44.69 -22.93
C ASN A 165 12.85 -45.36 -22.57
N GLU A 166 13.81 -44.59 -22.03
CA GLU A 166 15.05 -45.14 -21.46
C GLU A 166 14.85 -45.55 -20.00
N VAL A 167 14.11 -44.74 -19.25
CA VAL A 167 13.80 -44.97 -17.82
C VAL A 167 12.76 -46.07 -17.58
N PHE A 168 11.76 -46.26 -18.45
CA PHE A 168 10.72 -47.28 -18.28
C PHE A 168 10.76 -48.31 -19.41
N LYS A 169 11.06 -49.57 -19.06
CA LYS A 169 11.10 -50.71 -19.99
C LYS A 169 9.93 -51.65 -19.74
N SER A 170 9.36 -52.21 -20.81
CA SER A 170 8.30 -53.22 -20.68
C SER A 170 8.87 -54.50 -20.08
N ALA A 171 8.24 -54.97 -19.00
CA ALA A 171 8.46 -56.25 -18.36
C ALA A 171 7.10 -56.76 -17.88
N ASN A 172 6.86 -58.07 -17.91
CA ASN A 172 5.57 -58.68 -17.57
C ASN A 172 5.48 -59.06 -16.08
N ASN A 173 6.60 -59.02 -15.36
CA ASN A 173 6.72 -59.37 -13.95
C ASN A 173 8.07 -58.87 -13.37
N GLU A 174 8.18 -58.91 -12.05
CA GLU A 174 9.36 -58.51 -11.27
C GLU A 174 10.64 -59.30 -11.62
N LEU A 175 10.53 -60.59 -11.95
CA LEU A 175 11.68 -61.42 -12.33
C LEU A 175 12.27 -61.02 -13.69
N GLU A 176 11.43 -60.62 -14.64
CA GLU A 176 11.86 -60.09 -15.94
C GLU A 176 12.47 -58.67 -15.80
N CYS A 177 12.01 -57.87 -14.85
CA CYS A 177 12.67 -56.61 -14.47
C CYS A 177 14.05 -56.83 -13.83
N LEU A 178 14.16 -57.84 -12.95
CA LEU A 178 15.44 -58.24 -12.35
C LEU A 178 16.43 -58.76 -13.40
N ASP A 179 15.97 -59.51 -14.40
CA ASP A 179 16.80 -59.99 -15.52
C ASP A 179 17.31 -58.87 -16.45
N LEU A 180 16.69 -57.67 -16.43
CA LEU A 180 17.27 -56.48 -17.05
C LEU A 180 18.45 -55.93 -16.22
N SER A 181 18.32 -55.88 -14.89
CA SER A 181 19.42 -55.43 -14.00
C SER A 181 20.66 -56.31 -14.15
N LEU A 182 20.47 -57.61 -14.34
CA LEU A 182 21.53 -58.61 -14.53
C LEU A 182 22.21 -58.55 -15.91
N LYS A 183 21.76 -57.69 -16.82
CA LYS A 183 22.35 -57.46 -18.15
C LYS A 183 23.07 -56.12 -18.27
N ASP A 184 22.64 -55.13 -17.49
CA ASP A 184 23.24 -53.79 -17.44
C ASP A 184 24.47 -53.71 -16.53
N GLU A 185 24.83 -54.81 -15.87
CA GLU A 185 26.03 -54.93 -15.03
C GLU A 185 27.31 -54.48 -15.74
N GLU A 186 28.08 -53.59 -15.12
CA GLU A 186 29.40 -53.15 -15.61
C GLU A 186 30.56 -54.05 -15.11
N GLY A 187 31.60 -54.16 -15.94
CA GLY A 187 32.82 -54.91 -15.65
C GLY A 187 33.78 -54.95 -16.84
N CYS A 188 34.95 -55.58 -16.67
CA CYS A 188 35.85 -55.80 -17.79
C CYS A 188 35.35 -56.93 -18.70
N CYS A 189 35.24 -56.68 -19.99
CA CYS A 189 35.12 -57.72 -21.01
C CYS A 189 36.50 -58.14 -21.52
N VAL A 190 36.72 -59.45 -21.68
CA VAL A 190 37.91 -60.02 -22.31
C VAL A 190 37.49 -60.84 -23.53
N ASP A 191 37.74 -60.33 -24.73
CA ASP A 191 37.37 -60.98 -25.99
C ASP A 191 38.56 -60.99 -26.97
N ASN A 192 39.07 -62.18 -27.32
CA ASN A 192 40.15 -62.38 -28.29
C ASN A 192 41.40 -61.47 -28.09
N ASN A 193 41.85 -61.32 -26.84
CA ASN A 193 42.93 -60.41 -26.40
C ASN A 193 42.66 -58.90 -26.64
N LEU A 194 41.39 -58.51 -26.82
CA LEU A 194 40.92 -57.14 -26.62
C LEU A 194 40.26 -57.06 -25.24
N CYS A 195 40.48 -55.92 -24.58
CA CYS A 195 40.03 -55.66 -23.22
C CYS A 195 39.34 -54.30 -23.19
N ASN A 196 38.08 -54.28 -22.77
CA ASN A 196 37.29 -53.05 -22.66
C ASN A 196 36.38 -53.13 -21.44
N TYR A 197 36.33 -52.06 -20.66
CA TYR A 197 35.33 -51.92 -19.62
C TYR A 197 33.98 -51.55 -20.24
N GLY A 198 32.88 -52.14 -19.77
CA GLY A 198 31.56 -51.89 -20.35
C GLY A 198 30.48 -52.79 -19.77
N LYS A 199 29.32 -52.82 -20.43
CA LYS A 199 28.15 -53.60 -20.01
C LYS A 199 28.29 -55.07 -20.41
N LYS A 200 27.78 -55.94 -19.54
CA LYS A 200 27.68 -57.39 -19.73
C LYS A 200 26.89 -57.80 -20.98
N SER A 201 25.89 -57.01 -21.38
CA SER A 201 25.15 -57.17 -22.64
C SER A 201 26.03 -57.09 -23.90
N ASP A 202 27.11 -56.32 -23.82
CA ASP A 202 27.94 -55.93 -24.96
C ASP A 202 29.23 -56.76 -25.03
N CYS A 203 29.43 -57.67 -24.08
CA CYS A 203 30.61 -58.51 -23.98
C CYS A 203 30.44 -59.83 -24.75
N GLY A 204 31.20 -60.00 -25.83
CA GLY A 204 31.27 -61.25 -26.61
C GLY A 204 32.10 -62.37 -25.96
N GLY A 205 32.90 -62.04 -24.94
CA GLY A 205 33.89 -62.94 -24.31
C GLY A 205 33.69 -63.16 -22.81
N GLU A 206 34.78 -63.26 -22.05
CA GLU A 206 34.72 -63.47 -20.60
C GLU A 206 34.44 -62.15 -19.87
N PHE A 207 33.26 -62.04 -19.28
CA PHE A 207 32.85 -60.86 -18.51
C PHE A 207 33.24 -60.96 -17.02
N ASN A 208 34.12 -60.06 -16.59
CA ASN A 208 34.62 -59.94 -15.22
C ASN A 208 33.90 -58.79 -14.47
N PHE A 209 32.70 -59.10 -13.96
CA PHE A 209 31.83 -58.22 -13.17
C PHE A 209 32.58 -57.38 -12.12
N ARG A 210 32.38 -56.06 -12.16
CA ARG A 210 32.95 -55.05 -11.25
C ARG A 210 34.49 -55.09 -11.06
N LYS A 211 35.25 -55.69 -11.98
CA LYS A 211 36.72 -55.58 -12.02
C LYS A 211 37.15 -54.61 -13.11
N SER A 212 38.13 -53.75 -12.81
CA SER A 212 38.86 -52.99 -13.84
C SER A 212 39.66 -53.95 -14.73
N CYS A 213 39.77 -53.64 -16.02
CA CYS A 213 40.58 -54.43 -16.94
C CYS A 213 42.07 -54.44 -16.57
N SER A 214 42.61 -53.38 -15.99
CA SER A 214 43.98 -53.39 -15.43
C SER A 214 44.21 -54.46 -14.33
N GLN A 215 43.15 -55.08 -13.80
CA GLN A 215 43.19 -56.09 -12.74
C GLN A 215 42.76 -57.50 -13.19
N VAL A 216 42.43 -57.70 -14.47
CA VAL A 216 41.97 -58.99 -15.02
C VAL A 216 43.10 -59.64 -15.84
N GLY A 217 43.39 -60.91 -15.56
CA GLY A 217 44.63 -61.62 -15.93
C GLY A 217 45.28 -61.22 -17.26
N ASP A 218 44.63 -61.52 -18.38
CA ASP A 218 45.18 -61.28 -19.73
C ASP A 218 45.23 -59.78 -20.10
N CYS A 219 44.44 -58.95 -19.41
CA CYS A 219 44.34 -57.51 -19.62
C CYS A 219 45.35 -56.67 -18.80
N ILE A 220 45.98 -57.24 -17.77
CA ILE A 220 46.98 -56.56 -16.91
C ILE A 220 48.13 -55.92 -17.72
N ASN A 221 48.51 -56.52 -18.85
CA ASN A 221 49.59 -56.03 -19.71
C ASN A 221 49.10 -55.22 -20.94
N LEU A 222 47.78 -55.04 -21.07
CA LEU A 222 47.12 -54.34 -22.19
C LEU A 222 46.49 -53.02 -21.73
N CYS A 223 46.02 -52.96 -20.48
CA CYS A 223 45.36 -51.81 -19.89
C CYS A 223 46.28 -51.12 -18.88
N LYS A 224 46.77 -49.92 -19.21
CA LYS A 224 47.59 -49.10 -18.32
C LYS A 224 46.72 -48.47 -17.24
N ASP A 225 46.99 -48.80 -15.98
CA ASP A 225 46.37 -48.15 -14.80
C ASP A 225 46.69 -46.63 -14.75
N ARG A 226 45.74 -45.84 -14.24
CA ARG A 226 45.82 -44.37 -14.09
C ARG A 226 46.34 -43.67 -15.35
N ASP A 227 45.73 -43.96 -16.49
CA ASP A 227 46.16 -43.41 -17.78
C ASP A 227 45.84 -41.92 -17.91
N HIS A 228 44.60 -41.54 -17.58
CA HIS A 228 44.09 -40.17 -17.61
C HIS A 228 43.05 -39.96 -16.50
N LYS A 229 42.64 -38.70 -16.30
CA LYS A 229 41.52 -38.34 -15.41
C LYS A 229 40.25 -38.14 -16.23
N GLY A 230 39.10 -38.44 -15.63
CA GLY A 230 37.79 -38.15 -16.19
C GLY A 230 36.75 -37.89 -15.10
N CYS A 231 35.59 -37.38 -15.49
CA CYS A 231 34.45 -37.17 -14.61
C CYS A 231 33.48 -38.36 -14.68
N LYS A 232 33.04 -38.88 -13.52
CA LYS A 232 31.96 -39.88 -13.44
C LYS A 232 31.08 -39.58 -12.24
N ASP A 233 29.76 -39.64 -12.46
CA ASP A 233 28.73 -39.42 -11.42
C ASP A 233 28.87 -38.07 -10.69
N GLY A 234 29.46 -37.06 -11.35
CA GLY A 234 29.76 -35.73 -10.81
C GLY A 234 31.18 -35.58 -10.23
N ASP A 235 31.83 -36.68 -9.85
CA ASP A 235 33.12 -36.73 -9.15
C ASP A 235 34.31 -37.01 -10.09
N LEU A 236 35.54 -36.73 -9.60
CA LEU A 236 36.78 -36.83 -10.38
C LEU A 236 37.50 -38.17 -10.13
N TYR A 237 37.67 -38.99 -11.17
CA TYR A 237 38.28 -40.31 -11.09
C TYR A 237 39.54 -40.46 -11.97
N TRP A 238 40.41 -41.41 -11.59
CA TRP A 238 41.37 -42.01 -12.52
C TRP A 238 40.66 -43.01 -13.43
N PHE A 239 41.08 -43.09 -14.69
CA PHE A 239 40.65 -44.11 -15.64
C PHE A 239 41.86 -44.91 -16.15
N ASP A 240 41.70 -46.21 -16.37
CA ASP A 240 42.69 -47.00 -17.11
C ASP A 240 42.55 -46.80 -18.63
N SER A 241 43.58 -47.19 -19.39
CA SER A 241 43.58 -47.02 -20.86
C SER A 241 42.56 -47.90 -21.60
N CYS A 242 41.72 -48.65 -20.89
CA CYS A 242 40.64 -49.49 -21.40
C CYS A 242 39.25 -49.03 -20.92
N GLY A 243 39.16 -47.85 -20.29
CA GLY A 243 37.91 -47.21 -19.87
C GLY A 243 37.40 -47.60 -18.48
N SER A 244 38.15 -48.40 -17.70
CA SER A 244 37.70 -48.75 -16.35
C SER A 244 37.85 -47.57 -15.41
N THR A 245 36.80 -47.25 -14.65
CA THR A 245 36.89 -46.32 -13.51
C THR A 245 37.79 -46.93 -12.43
N GLY A 246 38.80 -46.16 -11.99
CA GLY A 246 39.77 -46.53 -10.97
C GLY A 246 39.52 -45.80 -9.64
N GLU A 247 40.60 -45.32 -9.02
CA GLU A 247 40.53 -44.61 -7.74
C GLU A 247 39.92 -43.20 -7.89
N LEU A 248 39.00 -42.87 -6.97
CA LEU A 248 38.46 -41.52 -6.75
C LEU A 248 39.59 -40.56 -6.36
N ILE A 249 39.70 -39.43 -7.06
CA ILE A 249 40.76 -38.43 -6.86
C ILE A 249 40.27 -37.32 -5.93
N GLU A 250 39.09 -36.77 -6.23
CA GLU A 250 38.47 -35.68 -5.48
C GLU A 250 36.96 -35.76 -5.69
N GLN A 251 36.20 -35.45 -4.64
CA GLN A 251 34.76 -35.29 -4.77
C GLN A 251 34.45 -33.84 -5.17
N CYS A 252 33.79 -33.66 -6.31
CA CYS A 252 33.43 -32.35 -6.83
C CYS A 252 32.00 -32.02 -6.37
N ASN A 253 31.84 -31.87 -5.05
CA ASN A 253 30.54 -31.61 -4.44
C ASN A 253 29.96 -30.27 -4.92
N TYR A 254 28.83 -30.33 -5.62
CA TYR A 254 28.12 -29.18 -6.15
C TYR A 254 27.58 -28.26 -5.05
N ASP A 255 27.20 -28.82 -3.89
CA ASP A 255 26.77 -28.07 -2.71
C ASP A 255 27.95 -27.34 -2.02
N GLU A 256 29.20 -27.76 -2.29
CA GLU A 256 30.43 -27.04 -1.92
C GLU A 256 30.93 -26.13 -3.07
N SER A 257 30.07 -25.82 -4.05
CA SER A 257 30.40 -25.00 -5.22
C SER A 257 31.58 -25.54 -6.04
N LYS A 258 31.67 -26.87 -6.19
CA LYS A 258 32.60 -27.55 -7.11
C LYS A 258 31.85 -28.28 -8.22
N LEU A 259 32.41 -28.26 -9.42
CA LEU A 259 31.89 -29.00 -10.58
C LEU A 259 33.03 -29.74 -11.28
N CYS A 260 32.89 -31.04 -11.55
CA CYS A 260 33.87 -31.74 -12.37
C CYS A 260 33.79 -31.28 -13.83
N VAL A 261 34.90 -30.79 -14.39
CA VAL A 261 35.00 -30.30 -15.76
C VAL A 261 36.10 -31.06 -16.50
N GLU A 262 35.78 -31.53 -17.71
CA GLU A 262 36.76 -32.11 -18.63
C GLU A 262 37.22 -31.09 -19.67
N ASP A 263 38.55 -30.96 -19.84
CA ASP A 263 39.19 -30.17 -20.88
C ASP A 263 40.32 -30.96 -21.53
N ASN A 264 40.14 -31.30 -22.82
CA ASN A 264 41.17 -31.87 -23.70
C ASN A 264 42.01 -33.02 -23.07
N LYS A 265 41.33 -34.01 -22.48
CA LYS A 265 41.87 -35.19 -21.75
C LYS A 265 42.44 -34.94 -20.35
N ASN A 266 42.22 -33.75 -19.78
CA ASN A 266 42.33 -33.52 -18.35
C ASN A 266 40.93 -33.40 -17.74
N ALA A 267 40.79 -33.75 -16.48
CA ALA A 267 39.61 -33.48 -15.69
C ALA A 267 40.02 -32.94 -14.30
N PHE A 268 39.22 -32.05 -13.74
CA PHE A 268 39.44 -31.45 -12.43
C PHE A 268 38.12 -30.93 -11.83
N CYS A 269 38.05 -30.84 -10.50
CA CYS A 269 36.99 -30.06 -9.85
C CYS A 269 37.28 -28.57 -10.08
N LYS A 270 36.42 -27.89 -10.85
CA LYS A 270 36.40 -26.44 -11.02
C LYS A 270 35.60 -25.82 -9.88
N ASP A 271 36.16 -24.79 -9.25
CA ASP A 271 35.42 -23.88 -8.39
C ASP A 271 34.39 -23.09 -9.24
N ILE A 272 33.13 -23.11 -8.83
CA ILE A 272 32.02 -22.42 -9.52
C ILE A 272 31.43 -21.25 -8.72
N ASN A 273 32.13 -20.78 -7.68
CA ASN A 273 31.87 -19.47 -7.10
C ASN A 273 32.25 -18.36 -8.10
N CYS A 274 31.72 -17.15 -7.90
CA CYS A 274 32.06 -15.97 -8.69
C CYS A 274 33.12 -15.16 -7.91
N PRO A 275 34.43 -15.29 -8.20
CA PRO A 275 35.49 -14.71 -7.36
C PRO A 275 35.51 -13.18 -7.38
N THR A 276 34.94 -12.56 -8.42
CA THR A 276 34.75 -11.12 -8.55
C THR A 276 33.45 -10.84 -9.28
N THR A 277 32.51 -10.19 -8.61
CA THR A 277 31.27 -9.65 -9.18
C THR A 277 31.34 -8.13 -9.33
N LYS A 278 30.41 -7.55 -10.08
CA LYS A 278 30.41 -6.12 -10.41
C LYS A 278 30.00 -5.25 -9.21
N LYS A 279 30.88 -4.30 -8.84
CA LYS A 279 30.56 -3.22 -7.90
C LYS A 279 29.86 -2.05 -8.60
N TYR A 280 28.84 -1.50 -7.95
CA TYR A 280 28.11 -0.31 -8.35
C TYR A 280 28.36 0.86 -7.38
N ASP A 281 28.60 2.05 -7.93
CA ASP A 281 28.94 3.25 -7.15
C ASP A 281 27.76 3.71 -6.26
N GLY A 282 27.98 3.67 -4.94
CA GLY A 282 26.98 3.99 -3.93
C GLY A 282 26.13 2.80 -3.45
N LEU A 283 26.42 1.58 -3.91
CA LEU A 283 25.83 0.34 -3.41
C LEU A 283 26.95 -0.54 -2.82
N ASP A 284 27.42 -0.21 -1.62
CA ASP A 284 28.62 -0.84 -1.03
C ASP A 284 28.51 -2.34 -0.73
N TYR A 285 27.31 -2.91 -0.77
CA TYR A 285 27.03 -4.35 -0.67
C TYR A 285 27.17 -5.10 -2.02
N THR A 286 27.54 -4.40 -3.11
CA THR A 286 27.74 -4.97 -4.45
C THR A 286 29.22 -5.14 -4.79
N GLY A 287 29.51 -6.15 -5.60
CA GLY A 287 30.86 -6.56 -5.96
C GLY A 287 31.60 -7.37 -4.89
N GLY A 288 32.77 -7.90 -5.26
CA GLY A 288 33.51 -8.87 -4.45
C GLY A 288 33.17 -10.33 -4.80
N PRO A 289 33.67 -11.32 -4.04
CA PRO A 289 33.33 -12.72 -4.25
C PRO A 289 31.87 -12.99 -3.90
N ARG A 290 31.25 -13.93 -4.60
CA ARG A 290 29.90 -14.46 -4.34
C ARG A 290 29.88 -15.98 -4.48
N GLU A 291 29.14 -16.64 -3.61
CA GLU A 291 28.99 -18.10 -3.66
C GLU A 291 28.01 -18.54 -4.76
N HIS A 292 28.16 -19.77 -5.27
CA HIS A 292 27.26 -20.28 -6.32
C HIS A 292 25.81 -20.34 -5.82
N GLY A 293 24.88 -19.80 -6.60
CA GLY A 293 23.46 -19.69 -6.24
C GLY A 293 23.11 -18.43 -5.43
N GLU A 294 24.08 -17.63 -4.97
CA GLU A 294 23.78 -16.33 -4.35
C GLU A 294 23.04 -15.40 -5.32
N SER A 295 22.16 -14.55 -4.79
CA SER A 295 21.54 -13.47 -5.55
C SER A 295 21.26 -12.22 -4.73
N TRP A 296 21.52 -11.06 -5.34
CA TRP A 296 21.43 -9.73 -4.71
C TRP A 296 20.69 -8.73 -5.62
N CYS A 297 20.17 -7.65 -5.04
CA CYS A 297 19.43 -6.62 -5.77
C CYS A 297 20.31 -5.42 -6.13
N VAL A 298 20.18 -4.92 -7.36
CA VAL A 298 20.83 -3.67 -7.82
C VAL A 298 19.75 -2.65 -8.18
N TYR A 299 19.89 -1.45 -7.61
CA TYR A 299 18.96 -0.32 -7.77
C TYR A 299 19.66 0.85 -8.49
N GLU A 300 18.89 1.68 -9.21
CA GLU A 300 19.46 2.78 -10.02
C GLU A 300 19.30 4.19 -9.42
N GLY A 301 18.97 4.25 -8.13
CA GLY A 301 18.78 5.50 -7.42
C GLY A 301 18.58 5.27 -5.93
N GLN A 302 17.73 6.10 -5.33
CA GLN A 302 17.12 5.77 -4.04
C GLN A 302 15.83 5.03 -4.29
N THR A 303 15.59 3.98 -3.51
CA THR A 303 14.46 3.08 -3.71
C THR A 303 13.55 3.11 -2.48
N GLY A 304 12.28 3.45 -2.68
CA GLY A 304 11.28 3.64 -1.63
C GLY A 304 11.20 5.08 -1.08
N ASN A 305 10.24 5.31 -0.17
CA ASN A 305 9.84 6.64 0.33
C ASN A 305 9.53 7.66 -0.78
N PHE A 306 8.98 7.19 -1.91
CA PHE A 306 8.71 7.95 -3.13
C PHE A 306 9.94 8.66 -3.72
N ARG A 307 11.14 8.11 -3.47
CA ARG A 307 12.43 8.68 -3.92
C ARG A 307 12.91 8.13 -5.26
N ASP A 308 12.23 7.13 -5.77
CA ASP A 308 12.51 6.40 -7.00
C ASP A 308 12.57 7.33 -8.22
N LYS A 309 13.58 7.14 -9.07
CA LYS A 309 13.91 8.06 -10.17
C LYS A 309 13.12 7.67 -11.43
N PRO A 310 12.47 8.60 -12.15
CA PRO A 310 11.88 8.30 -13.46
C PRO A 310 12.92 7.67 -14.40
N GLY A 311 12.51 6.59 -15.08
CA GLY A 311 13.40 5.73 -15.89
C GLY A 311 14.19 4.67 -15.11
N SER A 312 14.09 4.57 -13.78
CA SER A 312 14.81 3.54 -12.99
C SER A 312 14.09 2.20 -12.96
N ILE A 313 14.85 1.12 -13.10
CA ILE A 313 14.40 -0.27 -12.95
C ILE A 313 15.16 -0.94 -11.78
N HIS A 314 14.62 -2.01 -11.20
CA HIS A 314 15.31 -2.82 -10.19
C HIS A 314 15.76 -4.14 -10.82
N TYR A 315 17.00 -4.56 -10.56
CA TYR A 315 17.62 -5.75 -11.17
C TYR A 315 17.94 -6.79 -10.09
N ARG A 316 17.76 -8.08 -10.41
CA ARG A 316 18.32 -9.20 -9.66
C ARG A 316 19.62 -9.63 -10.32
N PHE A 317 20.69 -9.68 -9.55
CA PHE A 317 21.94 -10.30 -9.96
C PHE A 317 22.08 -11.65 -9.25
N LYS A 318 22.75 -12.60 -9.88
CA LYS A 318 23.05 -13.93 -9.31
C LYS A 318 24.42 -14.42 -9.74
N CYS A 319 25.02 -15.28 -8.92
CA CYS A 319 26.16 -16.11 -9.31
C CYS A 319 25.66 -17.49 -9.73
N GLU A 320 26.01 -17.94 -10.93
CA GLU A 320 25.60 -19.25 -11.45
C GLU A 320 26.73 -19.89 -12.27
N ASN A 321 27.26 -21.04 -11.81
CA ASN A 321 28.34 -21.80 -12.44
C ASN A 321 29.70 -21.06 -12.60
N GLY A 322 29.89 -20.00 -11.81
CA GLY A 322 31.04 -19.09 -11.85
C GLY A 322 30.86 -17.88 -12.78
N GLU A 323 29.66 -17.67 -13.31
CA GLU A 323 29.29 -16.52 -14.13
C GLU A 323 28.31 -15.60 -13.37
N GLU A 324 28.51 -14.28 -13.48
CA GLU A 324 27.59 -13.28 -12.96
C GLU A 324 26.47 -13.05 -13.99
N ILE A 325 25.20 -13.22 -13.59
CA ILE A 325 24.04 -13.10 -14.47
C ILE A 325 23.07 -12.08 -13.90
N SER A 326 22.50 -11.24 -14.77
CA SER A 326 21.55 -10.17 -14.43
C SER A 326 20.17 -10.42 -15.03
N GLU A 327 19.14 -10.31 -14.20
CA GLU A 327 17.72 -10.42 -14.55
C GLU A 327 17.05 -9.05 -14.28
N SER A 328 16.48 -8.41 -15.30
CA SER A 328 15.76 -7.13 -15.14
C SER A 328 14.36 -7.36 -14.57
N GLY A 329 13.96 -6.53 -13.61
CA GLY A 329 12.54 -6.36 -13.28
C GLY A 329 11.80 -5.64 -14.41
N ARG A 330 10.46 -5.71 -14.39
CA ARG A 330 9.61 -5.02 -15.38
C ARG A 330 9.64 -3.49 -15.25
N ASP A 331 9.50 -2.83 -16.40
CA ASP A 331 9.47 -1.37 -16.58
C ASP A 331 8.46 -0.65 -15.69
N PHE A 332 8.57 0.69 -15.61
CA PHE A 332 7.70 1.54 -14.78
C PHE A 332 7.70 1.15 -13.29
N ARG A 333 8.72 0.43 -12.82
CA ARG A 333 8.77 -0.19 -11.47
C ARG A 333 7.52 -1.04 -11.19
N GLU A 334 7.03 -1.74 -12.21
CA GLU A 334 5.98 -2.78 -12.12
C GLU A 334 6.40 -3.94 -11.20
N GLU A 335 7.71 -4.15 -11.06
CA GLU A 335 8.35 -5.08 -10.13
C GLU A 335 9.46 -4.40 -9.34
N ILE A 336 9.68 -4.89 -8.13
CA ILE A 336 10.74 -4.46 -7.23
C ILE A 336 11.58 -5.68 -6.83
N CYS A 337 12.90 -5.57 -6.93
CA CYS A 337 13.79 -6.59 -6.38
C CYS A 337 13.82 -6.45 -4.85
N LEU A 338 13.53 -7.54 -4.14
CA LEU A 338 13.74 -7.69 -2.70
C LEU A 338 14.89 -8.67 -2.45
N GLN A 339 15.69 -8.40 -1.42
CA GLN A 339 16.83 -9.21 -1.02
C GLN A 339 16.76 -9.51 0.48
N ALA A 340 17.18 -10.71 0.86
CA ALA A 340 17.62 -11.03 2.21
C ALA A 340 19.04 -11.59 2.20
N VAL A 341 19.62 -11.69 3.39
CA VAL A 341 20.86 -12.41 3.68
C VAL A 341 20.59 -13.32 4.87
N ASP A 342 21.09 -14.55 4.84
CA ASP A 342 20.97 -15.46 5.99
C ASP A 342 22.10 -15.26 7.03
N LYS A 343 22.18 -16.19 8.00
CA LYS A 343 23.05 -16.05 9.18
C LYS A 343 24.53 -16.26 8.86
N ASP A 344 24.81 -17.03 7.81
CA ASP A 344 26.17 -17.37 7.38
C ASP A 344 26.69 -16.39 6.31
N GLY A 345 25.80 -15.60 5.71
CA GLY A 345 26.12 -14.46 4.85
C GLY A 345 25.67 -14.62 3.41
N PHE A 346 25.01 -15.73 3.07
CA PHE A 346 24.57 -16.05 1.71
C PHE A 346 23.32 -15.22 1.37
N SER A 347 23.38 -14.50 0.25
CA SER A 347 22.30 -13.61 -0.21
C SER A 347 21.30 -14.31 -1.12
N ARG A 348 20.00 -14.03 -0.92
CA ARG A 348 18.91 -14.51 -1.78
C ARG A 348 18.02 -13.34 -2.17
N ALA A 349 17.85 -13.10 -3.46
CA ALA A 349 17.08 -12.01 -4.03
C ALA A 349 16.03 -12.50 -5.04
N ASN A 350 14.93 -11.75 -5.20
CA ASN A 350 13.84 -12.07 -6.12
C ASN A 350 13.06 -10.81 -6.55
N PRO A 351 12.72 -10.61 -7.84
CA PRO A 351 11.74 -9.61 -8.26
C PRO A 351 10.33 -10.00 -7.79
N VAL A 352 9.62 -9.09 -7.14
CA VAL A 352 8.21 -9.25 -6.78
C VAL A 352 7.38 -8.12 -7.39
N ARG A 353 6.14 -8.41 -7.78
CA ARG A 353 5.24 -7.40 -8.36
C ARG A 353 5.01 -6.27 -7.38
N ASN A 354 5.10 -5.02 -7.85
CA ASN A 354 4.84 -3.80 -7.09
C ASN A 354 3.32 -3.57 -6.91
N ASN A 355 2.62 -4.62 -6.46
CA ASN A 355 1.19 -4.76 -6.23
C ASN A 355 0.94 -5.39 -4.84
N ILE A 356 1.82 -5.14 -3.85
CA ILE A 356 1.90 -5.89 -2.57
C ILE A 356 0.68 -5.67 -1.65
N TYR A 357 -0.30 -4.88 -2.09
CA TYR A 357 -1.67 -4.82 -1.54
C TYR A 357 -2.37 -6.18 -1.38
N ASN A 358 -1.96 -7.23 -2.10
CA ASN A 358 -2.55 -8.59 -2.04
C ASN A 358 -1.49 -9.72 -1.99
N SER A 359 -0.47 -9.59 -1.14
CA SER A 359 0.41 -10.72 -0.77
C SER A 359 -0.14 -11.45 0.47
N PRO A 360 0.00 -12.79 0.61
CA PRO A 360 -0.32 -13.49 1.86
C PRO A 360 0.59 -13.10 3.04
N VAL A 361 1.67 -12.35 2.79
CA VAL A 361 2.41 -11.61 3.84
C VAL A 361 1.61 -10.35 4.20
N ASN A 362 1.02 -10.33 5.39
CA ASN A 362 0.06 -9.30 5.81
C ASN A 362 0.55 -7.85 5.65
N SER A 363 -0.25 -7.06 4.91
CA SER A 363 -0.36 -5.59 5.01
C SER A 363 0.89 -4.72 4.75
N ASN A 364 1.57 -4.91 3.61
CA ASN A 364 2.72 -4.09 3.23
C ASN A 364 2.45 -3.22 1.99
N ILE A 365 2.30 -1.90 2.16
CA ILE A 365 2.26 -0.94 1.03
C ILE A 365 3.70 -0.59 0.63
N SER A 366 4.06 -0.92 -0.61
CA SER A 366 5.31 -0.45 -1.21
C SER A 366 5.31 1.07 -1.33
N THR A 367 6.41 1.71 -0.90
CA THR A 367 6.62 3.16 -1.10
C THR A 367 7.42 3.46 -2.38
N VAL A 368 7.62 2.45 -3.24
CA VAL A 368 8.11 2.61 -4.61
C VAL A 368 6.94 2.98 -5.50
N ALA A 369 6.81 4.27 -5.82
CA ALA A 369 5.73 4.72 -6.70
C ALA A 369 5.92 4.14 -8.11
N LYS A 370 4.88 3.49 -8.66
CA LYS A 370 4.90 3.04 -10.05
C LYS A 370 5.05 4.21 -11.00
N GLY A 371 5.92 4.05 -11.99
CA GLY A 371 6.04 4.97 -13.10
C GLY A 371 4.90 4.84 -14.12
N PHE A 372 5.03 5.61 -15.19
CA PHE A 372 4.20 5.55 -16.39
C PHE A 372 4.96 6.24 -17.54
N GLU A 373 4.37 6.31 -18.72
CA GLU A 373 4.96 6.92 -19.92
C GLU A 373 4.97 8.46 -19.82
N PHE A 374 5.78 9.01 -18.92
CA PHE A 374 5.81 10.43 -18.56
C PHE A 374 6.16 11.37 -19.73
N TRP A 375 6.72 10.83 -20.83
CA TRP A 375 6.96 11.56 -22.07
C TRP A 375 5.68 11.83 -22.86
N GLU A 376 4.65 10.98 -22.75
CA GLU A 376 3.36 11.18 -23.41
C GLU A 376 2.62 12.44 -22.92
N ASP A 377 1.88 13.07 -23.82
CA ASP A 377 0.97 14.19 -23.54
C ASP A 377 -0.50 13.72 -23.41
N ASN A 378 -0.73 12.65 -22.65
CA ASN A 378 -2.07 12.10 -22.42
C ASN A 378 -2.73 12.64 -21.14
N GLU A 379 -4.07 12.66 -21.11
CA GLU A 379 -4.83 13.24 -19.98
C GLU A 379 -4.85 12.34 -18.74
N GLU A 380 -4.59 11.04 -18.87
CA GLU A 380 -4.56 10.10 -17.72
C GLU A 380 -3.33 10.36 -16.84
N ASN A 381 -2.15 10.53 -17.43
CA ASN A 381 -0.93 10.94 -16.74
C ASN A 381 -1.12 12.31 -16.06
N LYS A 382 -1.83 13.25 -16.71
CA LYS A 382 -2.17 14.57 -16.12
C LYS A 382 -3.13 14.44 -14.95
N GLU A 383 -4.20 13.66 -15.05
CA GLU A 383 -5.13 13.45 -13.93
C GLU A 383 -4.45 12.73 -12.77
N GLN A 384 -3.55 11.77 -13.06
CA GLN A 384 -2.76 11.08 -12.05
C GLN A 384 -1.89 12.04 -11.24
N CYS A 385 -1.10 12.91 -11.89
CA CYS A 385 -0.29 13.89 -11.17
C CYS A 385 -1.12 15.00 -10.51
N ASN A 386 -2.22 15.46 -11.12
CA ASN A 386 -3.07 16.50 -10.53
C ASN A 386 -3.69 16.11 -9.17
N LYS A 387 -3.66 14.83 -8.78
CA LYS A 387 -4.02 14.37 -7.42
C LYS A 387 -3.07 14.92 -6.35
N GLY A 388 -1.81 15.18 -6.70
CA GLY A 388 -0.80 15.81 -5.84
C GLY A 388 -0.82 17.35 -5.80
N THR A 389 -1.60 18.01 -6.68
CA THR A 389 -1.66 19.48 -6.75
C THR A 389 -2.22 20.07 -5.45
N THR A 390 -1.43 20.94 -4.82
CA THR A 390 -1.67 21.48 -3.48
C THR A 390 -1.83 23.00 -3.54
N ARG A 391 -2.78 23.55 -2.78
CA ARG A 391 -2.99 25.01 -2.64
C ARG A 391 -3.17 25.35 -1.16
N CYS A 392 -2.50 26.41 -0.69
CA CYS A 392 -2.64 26.86 0.70
C CYS A 392 -2.67 28.40 0.78
N THR A 393 -3.66 28.94 1.50
CA THR A 393 -3.82 30.39 1.70
C THR A 393 -3.39 30.77 3.10
N VAL A 394 -2.37 31.63 3.20
CA VAL A 394 -1.85 32.19 4.46
C VAL A 394 -2.58 33.49 4.79
N VAL A 395 -3.06 33.62 6.02
CA VAL A 395 -3.92 34.72 6.47
C VAL A 395 -3.22 35.57 7.52
N TYR A 396 -2.99 36.84 7.19
CA TYR A 396 -2.49 37.86 8.11
C TYR A 396 -3.62 38.75 8.60
N VAL A 397 -3.62 39.02 9.90
CA VAL A 397 -4.58 39.90 10.57
C VAL A 397 -3.82 41.04 11.24
N LYS A 398 -4.37 42.24 11.11
CA LYS A 398 -4.00 43.42 11.88
C LYS A 398 -5.19 43.75 12.78
N GLU A 399 -5.05 43.68 14.11
CA GLU A 399 -6.19 43.92 15.03
C GLU A 399 -6.71 45.36 14.93
N ASN A 400 -5.82 46.35 14.76
CA ASN A 400 -6.15 47.78 14.72
C ASN A 400 -5.00 48.58 14.06
N GLU A 401 -5.17 49.88 13.80
CA GLU A 401 -4.13 50.66 13.10
C GLU A 401 -2.77 50.72 13.83
N LEU A 402 -2.73 50.47 15.14
CA LEU A 402 -1.53 50.53 15.99
C LEU A 402 -0.89 49.16 16.31
N SER A 403 -1.51 48.03 15.89
CA SER A 403 -0.84 46.72 15.95
C SER A 403 0.11 46.54 14.76
N ASP A 404 0.99 45.54 14.84
CA ASP A 404 1.64 45.00 13.65
C ASP A 404 0.71 43.99 12.92
N TRP A 405 1.22 43.36 11.86
CA TRP A 405 0.54 42.30 11.11
C TRP A 405 1.01 40.94 11.62
N ASP A 406 0.12 40.20 12.28
CA ASP A 406 0.38 38.84 12.78
C ASP A 406 -0.23 37.80 11.83
N CYS A 407 0.39 36.62 11.71
CA CYS A 407 -0.13 35.50 10.94
C CYS A 407 -1.01 34.61 11.83
N GLU A 408 -2.28 34.42 11.43
CA GLU A 408 -3.32 33.75 12.23
C GLU A 408 -3.91 32.51 11.53
N GLY A 409 -3.45 32.17 10.32
CA GLY A 409 -3.94 31.01 9.58
C GLY A 409 -2.95 30.48 8.54
N ASN A 410 -2.71 29.17 8.60
CA ASN A 410 -1.88 28.36 7.70
C ASN A 410 -0.44 28.87 7.48
N CYS A 411 0.17 29.43 8.53
CA CYS A 411 1.49 30.08 8.49
C CYS A 411 2.63 29.10 8.12
N GLU A 412 2.44 27.80 8.37
CA GLU A 412 3.33 26.72 7.96
C GLU A 412 3.54 26.64 6.43
N CYS A 413 2.59 27.12 5.63
CA CYS A 413 2.71 27.13 4.17
C CYS A 413 3.69 28.20 3.63
N GLU A 414 4.24 29.05 4.49
CA GLU A 414 5.39 29.91 4.15
C GLU A 414 6.73 29.18 4.29
N SER A 415 6.75 28.03 4.96
CA SER A 415 7.97 27.27 5.19
C SER A 415 8.47 26.61 3.90
N GLN A 416 9.78 26.51 3.78
CA GLN A 416 10.41 25.71 2.73
C GLN A 416 10.04 24.22 2.83
N GLU A 417 9.89 23.72 4.06
CA GLU A 417 9.52 22.33 4.33
C GLU A 417 8.17 21.94 3.70
N PHE A 418 7.19 22.84 3.71
CA PHE A 418 5.89 22.62 3.07
C PHE A 418 6.01 22.34 1.56
N ILE A 419 6.93 23.01 0.86
CA ILE A 419 7.15 22.80 -0.58
C ILE A 419 7.86 21.47 -0.83
N ASP A 420 8.88 21.16 -0.04
CA ASP A 420 9.64 19.91 -0.13
C ASP A 420 8.75 18.69 0.18
N GLN A 421 7.85 18.82 1.17
CA GLN A 421 6.79 17.84 1.45
C GLN A 421 5.77 17.73 0.30
N ALA A 422 5.32 18.85 -0.28
CA ALA A 422 4.36 18.85 -1.39
C ALA A 422 4.92 18.17 -2.65
N ASN A 423 6.21 18.34 -2.96
CA ASN A 423 6.84 17.58 -4.05
C ASN A 423 6.94 16.08 -3.74
N THR A 424 7.20 15.72 -2.48
CA THR A 424 7.21 14.31 -2.05
C THR A 424 5.83 13.67 -2.16
N TYR A 425 4.77 14.40 -1.77
CA TYR A 425 3.39 13.97 -1.99
C TYR A 425 3.04 13.84 -3.47
N CYS A 426 3.46 14.80 -4.29
CA CYS A 426 3.32 14.76 -5.75
C CYS A 426 3.96 13.50 -6.37
N ARG A 427 5.19 13.15 -5.96
CA ARG A 427 5.90 11.94 -6.40
C ARG A 427 5.26 10.63 -5.93
N SER A 428 4.43 10.64 -4.89
CA SER A 428 3.72 9.42 -4.46
C SER A 428 2.73 8.88 -5.52
N PHE A 429 2.35 9.71 -6.50
CA PHE A 429 1.47 9.33 -7.61
C PHE A 429 2.21 8.74 -8.83
N GLY A 430 3.54 8.67 -8.83
CA GLY A 430 4.35 8.03 -9.86
C GLY A 430 5.45 8.93 -10.41
N ASP A 431 5.65 8.94 -11.73
CA ASP A 431 6.60 9.83 -12.41
C ASP A 431 6.02 11.26 -12.53
N CYS A 432 5.66 11.82 -11.39
CA CYS A 432 5.09 13.16 -11.20
C CYS A 432 6.05 14.03 -10.39
N GLY A 433 5.95 15.36 -10.51
CA GLY A 433 6.74 16.28 -9.69
C GLY A 433 8.17 16.46 -10.18
N PHE A 434 8.98 17.18 -9.40
CA PHE A 434 10.39 17.35 -9.67
C PHE A 434 11.21 16.17 -9.15
N SER A 435 12.10 15.64 -9.98
CA SER A 435 13.09 14.61 -9.64
C SER A 435 14.36 14.78 -10.49
N TYR A 436 15.45 14.19 -10.03
CA TYR A 436 16.59 13.83 -10.88
C TYR A 436 16.32 12.55 -11.66
N ASN A 437 17.00 12.35 -12.79
CA ASN A 437 16.98 11.09 -13.54
C ASN A 437 18.07 10.11 -13.06
N ILE A 438 18.09 8.92 -13.68
CA ILE A 438 19.10 7.87 -13.45
C ILE A 438 20.53 8.28 -13.81
N ALA A 439 20.73 9.32 -14.63
CA ALA A 439 22.05 9.92 -14.92
C ALA A 439 22.45 11.03 -13.93
N GLU A 440 21.68 11.24 -12.86
CA GLU A 440 21.86 12.25 -11.79
C GLU A 440 21.66 13.72 -12.25
N GLU A 441 21.00 13.92 -13.39
CA GLU A 441 20.66 15.24 -13.95
C GLU A 441 19.24 15.70 -13.57
N LYS A 442 19.05 17.02 -13.47
CA LYS A 442 17.76 17.65 -13.10
C LYS A 442 16.72 17.49 -14.22
N GLY A 443 15.52 17.02 -13.88
CA GLY A 443 14.38 17.08 -14.79
C GLY A 443 14.06 18.52 -15.20
N SER A 444 13.58 18.71 -16.43
CA SER A 444 13.27 20.04 -16.99
C SER A 444 11.95 20.63 -16.49
N ALA A 445 11.00 19.78 -16.09
CA ALA A 445 9.70 20.17 -15.55
C ALA A 445 9.07 19.05 -14.68
N GLY A 446 7.94 19.35 -14.04
CA GLY A 446 7.14 18.41 -13.25
C GLY A 446 6.44 19.04 -12.04
N LEU A 447 6.94 20.19 -11.58
CA LEU A 447 6.35 20.99 -10.49
C LEU A 447 6.30 22.46 -10.91
N SER A 448 5.22 23.18 -10.59
CA SER A 448 5.16 24.64 -10.69
C SER A 448 4.71 25.24 -9.37
N ILE A 449 5.48 26.20 -8.85
CA ILE A 449 5.24 26.84 -7.54
C ILE A 449 5.07 28.34 -7.75
N PHE A 450 3.92 28.90 -7.42
CA PHE A 450 3.69 30.34 -7.52
C PHE A 450 2.80 30.91 -6.40
N TRP A 451 3.18 32.09 -5.93
CA TRP A 451 2.45 32.86 -4.92
C TRP A 451 1.54 33.90 -5.56
N THR A 452 0.28 33.93 -5.13
CA THR A 452 -0.70 34.95 -5.51
C THR A 452 -1.14 35.76 -4.28
N GLY A 453 -1.66 36.97 -4.48
CA GLY A 453 -1.97 37.90 -3.39
C GLY A 453 -0.77 38.74 -2.89
N SER A 454 -1.06 39.77 -2.08
CA SER A 454 -0.16 40.87 -1.74
C SER A 454 0.19 40.98 -0.25
N SER A 455 0.00 39.91 0.53
CA SER A 455 0.42 39.89 1.95
C SER A 455 1.94 39.83 2.16
N LEU A 456 2.32 40.06 3.41
CA LEU A 456 3.68 40.01 3.96
C LEU A 456 4.19 38.56 4.12
N GLY A 457 5.33 38.39 4.78
CA GLY A 457 5.97 37.09 5.02
C GLY A 457 6.69 36.52 3.81
N ASP A 458 7.33 35.37 4.00
CA ASP A 458 8.23 34.75 3.03
C ASP A 458 7.49 34.11 1.85
N ARG A 459 8.18 33.99 0.71
CA ARG A 459 7.61 33.50 -0.55
C ARG A 459 8.58 32.54 -1.28
N PRO A 460 8.93 31.39 -0.70
CA PRO A 460 9.74 30.40 -1.39
C PRO A 460 9.01 29.89 -2.65
N THR A 461 9.74 29.77 -3.76
CA THR A 461 9.22 29.40 -5.10
C THR A 461 9.97 28.23 -5.72
N GLU A 462 10.89 27.63 -4.97
CA GLU A 462 11.78 26.56 -5.39
C GLU A 462 11.85 25.49 -4.29
N LEU A 463 12.41 24.32 -4.60
CA LEU A 463 12.70 23.26 -3.62
C LEU A 463 14.02 23.54 -2.89
N SER A 464 14.15 23.11 -1.64
CA SER A 464 15.40 23.37 -0.90
C SER A 464 16.57 22.61 -1.49
N GLN A 465 17.76 23.22 -1.50
CA GLN A 465 18.97 22.50 -1.92
C GLN A 465 19.21 21.26 -1.04
N SER A 466 18.88 21.33 0.26
CA SER A 466 18.91 20.17 1.17
C SER A 466 18.01 19.02 0.74
N TYR A 467 16.81 19.31 0.21
CA TYR A 467 15.91 18.30 -0.34
C TYR A 467 16.43 17.78 -1.69
N LEU A 468 16.92 18.67 -2.56
CA LEU A 468 17.53 18.28 -3.83
C LEU A 468 18.78 17.38 -3.65
N ASP A 469 19.62 17.67 -2.67
CA ASP A 469 20.76 16.83 -2.28
C ASP A 469 20.27 15.50 -1.71
N ASP A 470 19.20 15.51 -0.89
CA ASP A 470 18.58 14.31 -0.34
C ASP A 470 17.86 13.46 -1.40
N LEU A 471 17.48 14.01 -2.56
CA LEU A 471 17.00 13.23 -3.72
C LEU A 471 18.12 12.58 -4.54
N ASN A 472 19.38 13.04 -4.42
CA ASN A 472 20.50 12.56 -5.24
C ASN A 472 21.51 11.66 -4.49
N LYS A 473 21.20 11.27 -3.24
CA LYS A 473 21.86 10.14 -2.54
C LYS A 473 21.54 8.81 -3.24
N LYS A 474 22.03 7.69 -2.68
CA LYS A 474 21.74 6.30 -3.10
C LYS A 474 21.42 5.44 -1.88
N GLY A 475 20.63 4.38 -2.06
CA GLY A 475 20.27 3.46 -0.98
C GLY A 475 18.79 3.07 -0.94
N ILE A 476 18.43 2.24 0.04
CA ILE A 476 17.08 1.70 0.25
C ILE A 476 16.43 2.45 1.43
N PHE A 477 15.18 2.88 1.29
CA PHE A 477 14.52 3.76 2.28
C PHE A 477 13.04 3.41 2.53
N GLY A 478 12.57 3.70 3.75
CA GLY A 478 11.14 3.69 4.10
C GLY A 478 10.50 2.30 3.97
N GLY A 479 9.41 2.20 3.20
CA GLY A 479 8.69 0.92 3.03
C GLY A 479 9.54 -0.20 2.38
N MET A 480 10.65 0.12 1.71
CA MET A 480 11.57 -0.88 1.17
C MET A 480 12.51 -1.46 2.24
N GLU A 481 12.94 -0.65 3.20
CA GLU A 481 13.67 -1.10 4.39
C GLU A 481 12.80 -2.05 5.23
N PHE A 482 11.52 -1.71 5.40
CA PHE A 482 10.52 -2.58 6.00
C PHE A 482 10.43 -3.92 5.24
N LEU A 483 10.22 -3.89 3.91
CA LEU A 483 10.04 -5.09 3.10
C LEU A 483 11.23 -6.04 3.17
N ASN A 484 12.46 -5.54 3.11
CA ASN A 484 13.65 -6.36 3.32
C ASN A 484 13.66 -6.97 4.75
N SER A 485 13.38 -6.17 5.79
CA SER A 485 13.38 -6.65 7.19
C SER A 485 12.32 -7.73 7.50
N GLU A 486 11.22 -7.82 6.74
CA GLU A 486 10.27 -8.94 6.85
C GLU A 486 10.65 -10.11 5.91
N THR A 487 11.32 -9.83 4.78
CA THR A 487 11.83 -10.87 3.87
C THR A 487 12.96 -11.68 4.51
N GLU A 488 13.85 -11.03 5.26
CA GLU A 488 14.88 -11.68 6.09
C GLU A 488 14.26 -12.64 7.12
N LYS A 489 13.18 -12.23 7.79
CA LYS A 489 12.45 -13.11 8.70
C LYS A 489 11.83 -14.29 7.97
N ILE A 490 11.14 -14.06 6.86
CA ILE A 490 10.51 -15.14 6.07
C ILE A 490 11.56 -16.15 5.60
N ILE A 491 12.75 -15.70 5.18
CA ILE A 491 13.84 -16.60 4.80
C ILE A 491 14.42 -17.33 6.02
N SER A 492 14.52 -16.70 7.19
CA SER A 492 14.88 -17.38 8.44
C SER A 492 13.85 -18.41 8.92
N PHE A 493 12.58 -18.30 8.48
CA PHE A 493 11.56 -19.35 8.62
C PHE A 493 11.62 -20.41 7.50
N SER A 494 12.17 -20.09 6.32
CA SER A 494 12.22 -20.99 5.17
C SER A 494 13.23 -22.12 5.33
N GLU A 495 14.27 -21.92 6.14
CA GLU A 495 15.28 -22.95 6.46
C GLU A 495 14.69 -24.10 7.29
N ASP A 496 13.67 -23.85 8.12
CA ASP A 496 12.89 -24.91 8.81
C ASP A 496 11.74 -25.48 7.95
N ALA A 497 11.39 -24.84 6.83
CA ALA A 497 10.20 -25.16 6.04
C ALA A 497 10.30 -26.47 5.23
N SER A 498 11.46 -27.12 5.17
CA SER A 498 11.61 -28.43 4.50
C SER A 498 10.79 -29.56 5.14
N LYS A 499 10.16 -29.31 6.30
CA LYS A 499 9.33 -30.26 7.06
C LYS A 499 7.81 -30.04 6.93
N VAL A 500 7.35 -28.96 6.29
CA VAL A 500 5.92 -28.57 6.29
C VAL A 500 5.36 -28.46 4.87
N PHE A 501 5.46 -29.56 4.13
CA PHE A 501 4.81 -29.72 2.83
C PHE A 501 3.61 -30.68 2.97
N GLU A 502 2.46 -30.17 3.41
CA GLU A 502 1.13 -30.68 3.04
C GLU A 502 -0.02 -29.80 3.55
N ALA A 503 -1.16 -29.85 2.86
CA ALA A 503 -2.46 -29.29 3.27
C ALA A 503 -2.54 -27.77 3.54
N SER A 504 -2.08 -26.98 2.57
CA SER A 504 -2.88 -25.82 2.13
C SER A 504 -4.23 -26.29 1.53
N GLU A 505 -5.13 -25.33 1.24
CA GLU A 505 -6.38 -25.50 0.48
C GLU A 505 -7.60 -26.09 1.23
N THR A 506 -8.83 -25.63 0.97
CA THR A 506 -9.31 -24.35 0.38
C THR A 506 -10.77 -24.12 0.78
N ALA A 507 -11.27 -22.89 0.55
CA ALA A 507 -12.64 -22.60 0.09
C ALA A 507 -13.83 -22.87 1.05
N SER A 508 -14.94 -22.14 0.95
CA SER A 508 -15.17 -20.85 0.27
C SER A 508 -16.49 -20.25 0.76
N GLU A 509 -16.50 -18.92 0.93
CA GLU A 509 -17.60 -17.97 0.65
C GLU A 509 -19.04 -18.20 1.17
N ALA A 510 -19.70 -17.06 1.39
CA ALA A 510 -21.17 -16.91 1.40
C ALA A 510 -21.89 -17.53 2.63
N LEU A 511 -23.00 -17.00 3.16
CA LEU A 511 -23.90 -15.92 2.75
C LEU A 511 -24.17 -15.00 3.98
N PHE A 512 -24.11 -13.67 3.90
CA PHE A 512 -25.11 -12.73 3.33
C PHE A 512 -26.17 -12.26 4.36
N TYR A 513 -26.06 -10.96 4.73
CA TYR A 513 -27.11 -10.08 5.27
C TYR A 513 -27.67 -10.27 6.71
N SER A 514 -27.36 -9.24 7.54
CA SER A 514 -28.25 -8.63 8.55
C SER A 514 -28.52 -9.42 9.85
N THR A 515 -28.97 -8.83 10.96
CA THR A 515 -29.44 -7.45 11.24
C THR A 515 -28.72 -6.79 12.43
N VAL A 516 -28.85 -5.46 12.52
CA VAL A 516 -28.40 -4.63 13.65
C VAL A 516 -29.30 -4.79 14.89
N THR A 517 -28.73 -4.51 16.07
CA THR A 517 -29.38 -4.36 17.40
C THR A 517 -30.07 -5.57 18.03
N LEU A 518 -29.33 -6.18 18.97
CA LEU A 518 -29.87 -6.45 20.30
C LEU A 518 -30.54 -5.19 20.89
N THR A 519 -31.82 -5.29 21.25
CA THR A 519 -32.31 -5.03 22.64
C THR A 519 -33.72 -5.59 22.77
N VAL A 520 -33.91 -6.59 23.63
CA VAL A 520 -35.22 -7.20 23.89
C VAL A 520 -35.88 -6.55 25.12
N PHE A 521 -37.02 -5.90 24.86
CA PHE A 521 -38.18 -5.69 25.74
C PHE A 521 -37.96 -4.91 27.06
N ASN A 522 -38.55 -3.72 27.22
CA ASN A 522 -39.99 -3.38 27.38
C ASN A 522 -40.51 -3.56 28.82
N GLY A 523 -40.96 -2.45 29.42
CA GLY A 523 -41.43 -2.42 30.81
C GLY A 523 -42.35 -1.22 31.18
N LEU A 524 -42.85 -0.46 30.20
CA LEU A 524 -43.99 0.43 30.40
C LEU A 524 -45.23 -0.43 30.65
N PRO A 525 -45.98 -0.17 31.74
CA PRO A 525 -47.39 0.22 31.49
C PRO A 525 -48.03 1.16 32.55
N ILE A 526 -48.80 2.15 32.07
CA ILE A 526 -50.24 2.38 32.44
C ILE A 526 -50.57 2.85 33.89
N LEU A 527 -51.47 3.82 34.15
CA LEU A 527 -52.21 4.79 33.32
C LEU A 527 -52.71 5.97 34.20
N ALA A 528 -53.23 7.01 33.54
CA ALA A 528 -54.08 8.13 34.00
C ALA A 528 -53.39 9.52 33.90
N GLY A 529 -53.90 10.46 33.10
CA GLY A 529 -55.04 10.35 32.18
C GLY A 529 -55.03 11.46 31.11
N SER A 530 -55.58 11.14 29.94
CA SER A 530 -55.71 12.06 28.80
C SER A 530 -56.74 13.16 29.04
N TYR A 531 -56.73 14.23 28.25
CA TYR A 531 -57.82 14.52 27.29
C TYR A 531 -57.43 15.62 26.27
N ILE A 532 -57.38 15.24 25.00
CA ILE A 532 -58.17 15.80 23.88
C ILE A 532 -58.07 17.31 23.53
N LEU A 533 -57.49 17.59 22.34
CA LEU A 533 -58.10 18.16 21.10
C LEU A 533 -58.98 19.45 21.20
N LEU A 534 -59.12 20.35 20.20
CA LEU A 534 -58.68 20.41 18.79
C LEU A 534 -58.64 21.88 18.26
N THR A 535 -57.73 22.13 17.32
CA THR A 535 -57.69 23.16 16.23
C THR A 535 -58.50 24.48 16.25
N SER A 536 -57.75 25.58 16.07
CA SER A 536 -57.95 26.69 15.09
C SER A 536 -59.12 27.68 15.20
N VAL A 537 -58.79 28.94 15.50
CA VAL A 537 -59.33 30.12 14.79
C VAL A 537 -58.19 31.07 14.41
N ALA A 538 -58.34 31.66 13.23
CA ALA A 538 -57.40 32.42 12.43
C ALA A 538 -57.02 33.83 12.94
N THR A 539 -55.81 34.24 12.55
CA THR A 539 -55.35 35.53 11.95
C THR A 539 -56.20 36.82 11.98
N ILE A 540 -55.51 37.94 11.68
CA ILE A 540 -55.98 39.33 11.47
C ILE A 540 -56.12 40.08 12.80
N GLY A 541 -55.63 41.30 12.96
CA GLY A 541 -54.83 42.17 12.09
C GLY A 541 -54.38 43.38 12.92
N ALA A 542 -53.79 44.47 12.43
CA ALA A 542 -53.25 44.91 11.16
C ALA A 542 -52.88 46.40 11.43
N SER A 543 -52.09 47.03 10.57
CA SER A 543 -51.82 48.48 10.68
C SER A 543 -53.10 49.31 10.47
N ALA A 544 -53.49 50.10 11.46
CA ALA A 544 -54.49 51.17 11.36
C ALA A 544 -54.13 52.31 12.35
N ALA A 545 -54.55 53.55 12.13
CA ALA A 545 -55.52 54.03 11.15
C ALA A 545 -55.03 55.25 10.34
N LEU A 546 -55.72 55.54 9.23
CA LEU A 546 -55.74 56.89 8.66
C LEU A 546 -56.47 57.87 9.59
N GLU A 547 -56.34 59.15 9.26
CA GLU A 547 -56.74 60.35 10.02
C GLU A 547 -58.16 60.29 10.63
N GLY A 548 -58.32 60.73 11.89
CA GLY A 548 -59.62 60.70 12.57
C GLY A 548 -59.70 61.24 14.02
N SER A 549 -59.47 62.54 14.20
CA SER A 549 -60.06 63.38 15.27
C SER A 549 -59.79 63.15 16.78
N LEU A 550 -59.25 64.23 17.40
CA LEU A 550 -59.71 64.90 18.64
C LEU A 550 -59.42 64.34 20.07
N ILE A 551 -58.68 65.17 20.82
CA ILE A 551 -58.86 65.58 22.24
C ILE A 551 -58.50 64.58 23.38
N ALA A 552 -57.23 64.68 23.79
CA ALA A 552 -56.71 64.95 25.15
C ALA A 552 -57.42 64.44 26.43
N ALA A 553 -56.61 63.81 27.30
CA ALA A 553 -56.65 63.98 28.77
C ALA A 553 -55.22 63.94 29.37
N ALA A 554 -55.00 64.64 30.49
CA ALA A 554 -53.71 64.79 31.20
C ALA A 554 -53.14 63.45 31.73
N GLY A 555 -51.82 63.27 31.90
CA GLY A 555 -50.99 63.79 32.99
C GLY A 555 -50.44 62.59 33.81
N VAL A 556 -49.28 62.58 34.47
CA VAL A 556 -48.52 63.62 35.21
C VAL A 556 -46.99 63.43 35.03
N PHE A 557 -46.20 64.44 35.43
CA PHE A 557 -44.75 64.57 35.22
C PHE A 557 -43.82 63.74 36.13
N ALA A 558 -42.66 63.40 35.55
CA ALA A 558 -41.29 63.47 36.09
C ALA A 558 -40.91 62.83 37.46
N ALA A 559 -39.94 61.91 37.38
CA ALA A 559 -38.68 62.00 38.13
C ALA A 559 -37.54 61.31 37.35
N VAL A 560 -36.46 62.04 37.01
CA VAL A 560 -35.25 61.46 36.40
C VAL A 560 -34.04 61.73 37.30
N PRO A 561 -33.40 60.69 37.87
CA PRO A 561 -32.12 60.84 38.55
C PRO A 561 -30.99 61.10 37.54
N VAL A 562 -30.07 62.01 37.88
CA VAL A 562 -29.04 62.56 36.97
C VAL A 562 -28.01 61.53 36.45
N ALA A 563 -27.98 60.32 36.99
CA ALA A 563 -27.05 59.26 36.59
C ALA A 563 -27.13 58.86 35.09
N GLY A 564 -28.32 58.95 34.48
CA GLY A 564 -28.52 58.50 33.09
C GLY A 564 -27.69 59.24 32.05
N TRP A 565 -27.51 60.56 32.21
CA TRP A 565 -26.77 61.38 31.25
C TRP A 565 -25.25 61.19 31.33
N ILE A 566 -24.72 60.93 32.52
CA ILE A 566 -23.29 60.61 32.71
C ILE A 566 -22.98 59.23 32.11
N LEU A 567 -23.87 58.24 32.31
CA LEU A 567 -23.74 56.92 31.69
C LEU A 567 -23.89 56.97 30.17
N ALA A 568 -24.81 57.79 29.63
CA ALA A 568 -24.95 57.99 28.19
C ALA A 568 -23.73 58.69 27.57
N ALA A 569 -23.16 59.70 28.24
CA ALA A 569 -21.95 60.38 27.79
C ALA A 569 -20.72 59.45 27.84
N ILE A 570 -20.56 58.67 28.91
CA ILE A 570 -19.50 57.66 29.01
C ILE A 570 -19.70 56.56 27.96
N ALA A 571 -20.93 56.12 27.70
CA ALA A 571 -21.22 55.14 26.65
C ALA A 571 -20.94 55.69 25.24
N LEU A 572 -21.22 56.96 24.96
CA LEU A 572 -20.91 57.61 23.68
C LEU A 572 -19.41 57.86 23.50
N ILE A 573 -18.70 58.26 24.56
CA ILE A 573 -17.23 58.40 24.52
C ILE A 573 -16.57 57.03 24.40
N ALA A 574 -17.05 56.02 25.12
CA ALA A 574 -16.57 54.64 25.00
C ALA A 574 -16.90 54.05 23.62
N ALA A 575 -18.06 54.36 23.01
CA ALA A 575 -18.39 53.97 21.66
C ALA A 575 -17.51 54.69 20.61
N ALA A 576 -17.24 55.98 20.78
CA ALA A 576 -16.35 56.74 19.91
C ALA A 576 -14.90 56.22 19.99
N VAL A 577 -14.36 56.06 21.21
CA VAL A 577 -13.03 55.46 21.44
C VAL A 577 -13.00 54.01 20.94
N SER A 578 -14.06 53.23 21.12
CA SER A 578 -14.18 51.87 20.56
C SER A 578 -14.24 51.88 19.03
N SER A 579 -14.89 52.85 18.39
CA SER A 579 -14.83 52.99 16.93
C SER A 579 -13.46 53.43 16.40
N ILE A 580 -12.65 54.12 17.21
CA ILE A 580 -11.26 54.47 16.88
C ILE A 580 -10.29 53.30 17.15
N ILE A 581 -10.63 52.39 18.07
CA ILE A 581 -9.81 51.21 18.43
C ILE A 581 -10.18 49.96 17.61
N LEU A 582 -11.45 49.78 17.22
CA LEU A 582 -11.94 48.65 16.41
C LEU A 582 -12.10 49.01 14.92
N GLY A 583 -12.24 50.29 14.57
CA GLY A 583 -12.38 50.78 13.20
C GLY A 583 -11.03 50.89 12.49
N GLY A 584 -10.39 49.75 12.27
CA GLY A 584 -9.08 49.67 11.57
C GLY A 584 -8.55 48.25 11.38
N GLY A 585 -9.25 47.23 11.90
CA GLY A 585 -8.89 45.83 11.71
C GLY A 585 -8.81 45.48 10.22
N SER A 586 -7.66 44.98 9.78
CA SER A 586 -7.34 44.75 8.37
C SER A 586 -6.88 43.31 8.16
N VAL A 587 -7.26 42.70 7.03
CA VAL A 587 -6.85 41.33 6.66
C VAL A 587 -6.07 41.39 5.35
N ARG A 588 -5.01 40.58 5.23
CA ARG A 588 -4.26 40.38 3.99
C ARG A 588 -3.95 38.90 3.82
N GLU A 589 -4.05 38.45 2.58
CA GLU A 589 -3.85 37.04 2.23
C GLU A 589 -2.81 36.89 1.12
N LYS A 590 -2.18 35.72 1.11
CA LYS A 590 -1.39 35.22 -0.02
C LYS A 590 -1.63 33.72 -0.14
N THR A 591 -1.67 33.20 -1.36
CA THR A 591 -1.89 31.77 -1.63
C THR A 591 -0.68 31.21 -2.35
N ILE A 592 -0.07 30.16 -1.80
CA ILE A 592 0.87 29.32 -2.53
C ILE A 592 0.09 28.27 -3.32
N ASN A 593 0.43 28.13 -4.59
CA ASN A 593 -0.10 27.12 -5.49
C ASN A 593 1.08 26.25 -5.92
N ILE A 594 0.96 24.95 -5.72
CA ILE A 594 1.96 23.94 -6.07
C ILE A 594 1.28 22.95 -7.01
N GLU A 595 1.47 23.15 -8.31
CA GLU A 595 0.90 22.31 -9.36
C GLU A 595 1.79 21.09 -9.60
N CYS A 596 1.22 19.90 -9.41
CA CYS A 596 1.86 18.61 -9.63
C CYS A 596 1.59 18.15 -11.07
N LYS A 597 2.64 18.04 -11.88
CA LYS A 597 2.60 17.69 -13.31
C LYS A 597 3.42 16.42 -13.57
N PRO A 598 3.25 15.72 -14.71
CA PRO A 598 4.16 14.66 -15.12
C PRO A 598 5.60 15.17 -15.17
N TRP A 599 6.55 14.39 -14.63
CA TRP A 599 7.97 14.70 -14.68
C TRP A 599 8.45 14.74 -16.13
N LYS A 600 9.35 15.66 -16.46
CA LYS A 600 9.99 15.73 -17.78
C LYS A 600 11.50 15.59 -17.65
N ALA A 601 12.08 14.77 -18.52
CA ALA A 601 13.51 14.49 -18.57
C ALA A 601 14.37 15.76 -18.79
N PRO A 602 15.68 15.72 -18.46
CA PRO A 602 16.61 16.78 -18.81
C PRO A 602 16.55 17.09 -20.31
N LEU A 603 16.81 18.34 -20.70
CA LEU A 603 16.88 18.72 -22.11
C LEU A 603 18.14 18.13 -22.76
N GLY A 604 18.07 17.80 -24.06
CA GLY A 604 19.17 17.17 -24.78
C GLY A 604 19.08 15.64 -24.88
N GLY A 605 20.14 15.07 -25.44
CA GLY A 605 20.39 13.62 -25.54
C GLY A 605 21.84 13.23 -25.23
N ALA A 606 22.56 14.08 -24.49
CA ALA A 606 24.00 13.88 -24.20
C ALA A 606 24.33 12.59 -23.44
N ASN A 607 23.34 11.96 -22.81
CA ASN A 607 23.48 10.78 -21.96
C ASN A 607 22.79 9.52 -22.49
N CYS A 608 22.21 9.52 -23.70
CA CYS A 608 21.42 8.38 -24.19
C CYS A 608 22.21 7.05 -24.20
N GLU A 609 23.51 7.09 -24.54
CA GLU A 609 24.37 5.89 -24.60
C GLU A 609 24.54 5.20 -23.22
N LYS A 610 24.38 5.94 -22.10
CA LYS A 610 24.36 5.38 -20.72
C LYS A 610 23.25 4.35 -20.49
N CYS A 611 22.25 4.29 -21.37
CA CYS A 611 21.26 3.22 -21.35
C CYS A 611 21.92 1.85 -21.56
N THR A 612 22.94 1.81 -22.43
CA THR A 612 23.62 0.61 -22.96
C THR A 612 25.10 0.47 -22.56
N ASP A 613 25.67 1.42 -21.82
CA ASP A 613 27.05 1.34 -21.27
C ASP A 613 27.26 0.13 -20.33
N ASP A 614 26.18 -0.46 -19.82
CA ASP A 614 26.19 -1.57 -18.88
C ASP A 614 25.57 -2.84 -19.51
N PRO A 615 26.37 -3.88 -19.82
CA PRO A 615 25.85 -5.11 -20.42
C PRO A 615 24.94 -5.91 -19.47
N PHE A 616 24.92 -5.60 -18.17
CA PHE A 616 24.04 -6.22 -17.19
C PHE A 616 22.72 -5.45 -16.99
N LYS A 617 22.46 -4.41 -17.79
CA LYS A 617 21.24 -3.60 -17.70
C LYS A 617 20.59 -3.45 -19.07
N GLU A 618 19.46 -4.12 -19.24
CA GLU A 618 18.68 -4.01 -20.45
C GLU A 618 18.21 -2.56 -20.68
N CYS A 619 18.31 -2.11 -21.94
CA CYS A 619 17.93 -0.76 -22.34
C CYS A 619 16.50 -0.76 -22.89
N THR A 620 15.53 -0.47 -22.01
CA THR A 620 14.11 -0.33 -22.38
C THR A 620 13.79 1.10 -22.85
N GLU A 621 12.60 1.32 -23.45
CA GLU A 621 12.19 2.68 -23.80
C GLU A 621 12.03 3.54 -22.53
N TYR A 622 11.43 3.00 -21.45
CA TYR A 622 11.27 3.71 -20.19
C TYR A 622 12.61 4.22 -19.63
N ARG A 623 13.64 3.37 -19.64
CA ARG A 623 15.01 3.70 -19.26
C ARG A 623 15.63 4.75 -20.20
N CYS A 624 15.47 4.57 -21.51
CA CYS A 624 16.01 5.47 -22.53
C CYS A 624 15.42 6.89 -22.45
N ARG A 625 14.08 7.01 -22.37
CA ARG A 625 13.37 8.29 -22.24
C ARG A 625 13.67 9.01 -20.93
N GLY A 626 14.09 8.28 -19.89
CA GLY A 626 14.56 8.87 -18.63
C GLY A 626 15.89 9.61 -18.75
N LEU A 627 16.76 9.25 -19.70
CA LEU A 627 18.10 9.83 -19.83
C LEU A 627 18.12 11.23 -20.44
N GLY A 628 17.12 11.60 -21.24
CA GLY A 628 16.99 12.93 -21.82
C GLY A 628 15.78 13.05 -22.74
N ALA A 629 15.19 14.24 -22.82
CA ALA A 629 13.99 14.54 -23.61
C ALA A 629 14.20 14.34 -25.12
N GLY A 630 15.46 14.29 -25.57
CA GLY A 630 15.86 14.01 -26.94
C GLY A 630 16.47 12.63 -27.17
N CYS A 631 16.33 11.70 -26.22
CA CYS A 631 16.71 10.29 -26.38
C CYS A 631 15.59 9.46 -27.03
N GLU A 632 15.97 8.57 -27.94
CA GLU A 632 15.08 7.67 -28.67
C GLU A 632 15.65 6.24 -28.68
N LEU A 633 14.78 5.25 -28.49
CA LEU A 633 15.14 3.84 -28.59
C LEU A 633 15.09 3.40 -30.06
N ILE A 634 16.13 2.70 -30.52
CA ILE A 634 16.23 2.17 -31.88
C ILE A 634 16.54 0.67 -31.87
N ASN A 635 16.11 -0.04 -32.92
CA ASN A 635 16.23 -1.49 -33.09
C ASN A 635 15.58 -2.32 -31.95
N GLU A 636 14.48 -1.82 -31.38
CA GLU A 636 13.66 -2.55 -30.41
C GLU A 636 13.32 -3.97 -30.90
N GLY A 637 13.31 -4.94 -29.98
CA GLY A 637 13.04 -6.35 -30.31
C GLY A 637 14.15 -7.07 -31.07
N THR A 638 15.36 -6.48 -31.16
CA THR A 638 16.55 -7.12 -31.76
C THR A 638 17.68 -7.28 -30.74
N THR A 639 18.70 -8.08 -31.05
CA THR A 639 19.94 -8.17 -30.24
C THR A 639 20.87 -6.95 -30.40
N SER A 640 20.35 -5.81 -30.86
CA SER A 640 21.11 -4.58 -31.11
C SER A 640 20.31 -3.32 -30.79
N VAL A 641 19.44 -3.40 -29.79
CA VAL A 641 18.77 -2.24 -29.17
C VAL A 641 19.81 -1.20 -28.79
N LYS A 642 19.54 0.08 -29.08
CA LYS A 642 20.30 1.21 -28.57
C LYS A 642 19.38 2.35 -28.17
N CYS A 643 19.75 3.07 -27.13
CA CYS A 643 19.24 4.42 -26.90
C CYS A 643 20.22 5.41 -27.52
N VAL A 644 19.72 6.27 -28.41
CA VAL A 644 20.53 7.25 -29.13
C VAL A 644 19.92 8.64 -29.00
N ASP A 645 20.72 9.67 -29.27
CA ASP A 645 20.19 10.98 -29.56
C ASP A 645 19.45 10.93 -30.91
N GLY A 646 18.15 11.24 -30.92
CA GLY A 646 17.32 11.17 -32.14
C GLY A 646 17.58 12.28 -33.18
N ASN A 647 18.19 13.40 -32.77
CA ASN A 647 18.53 14.54 -33.64
C ASN A 647 19.80 15.27 -33.14
N PRO A 648 21.00 14.65 -33.22
CA PRO A 648 22.22 15.17 -32.60
C PRO A 648 22.85 16.36 -33.35
N ASN A 649 22.17 16.88 -34.36
CA ASN A 649 22.65 17.96 -35.23
C ASN A 649 21.72 19.18 -35.22
N ASP A 650 20.62 19.21 -34.44
CA ASP A 650 19.84 20.44 -34.34
C ASP A 650 20.41 21.44 -33.33
N ILE A 651 20.43 22.68 -33.77
CA ILE A 651 21.13 23.83 -33.20
C ILE A 651 20.28 25.10 -33.38
N LYS A 652 18.96 24.94 -33.52
CA LYS A 652 18.02 26.00 -33.86
C LYS A 652 16.86 25.96 -32.89
N ALA A 653 16.52 27.12 -32.34
CA ALA A 653 15.35 27.21 -31.48
C ALA A 653 14.04 27.12 -32.30
N PRO A 654 12.95 26.59 -31.71
CA PRO A 654 11.65 26.45 -32.36
C PRO A 654 11.16 27.73 -33.03
N LYS A 655 10.65 27.63 -34.26
CA LYS A 655 10.06 28.78 -34.97
C LYS A 655 8.60 28.90 -34.60
N LEU A 656 8.24 30.02 -33.97
CA LEU A 656 6.89 30.28 -33.49
C LEU A 656 6.04 30.93 -34.59
N GLU A 657 4.91 30.30 -34.89
CA GLU A 657 3.81 30.81 -35.70
C GLU A 657 2.58 31.11 -34.80
N PRO A 658 1.60 31.92 -35.22
CA PRO A 658 0.31 32.04 -34.53
C PRO A 658 -0.54 30.77 -34.72
N ILE A 659 -1.38 30.44 -33.73
CA ILE A 659 -2.41 29.39 -33.85
C ILE A 659 -3.49 29.74 -34.90
N ASP A 660 -4.28 28.76 -35.35
CA ASP A 660 -5.35 28.99 -36.32
C ASP A 660 -6.59 29.65 -35.70
N PHE A 661 -6.73 30.97 -35.92
CA PHE A 661 -7.92 31.74 -35.58
C PHE A 661 -9.05 31.63 -36.61
N GLY A 662 -8.93 30.81 -37.66
CA GLY A 662 -9.87 30.70 -38.77
C GLY A 662 -11.31 30.36 -38.33
N LYS A 663 -11.48 29.49 -37.33
CA LYS A 663 -12.79 29.19 -36.71
C LYS A 663 -13.44 30.41 -36.06
N GLN A 664 -12.64 31.35 -35.57
CA GLN A 664 -13.08 32.58 -34.88
C GLN A 664 -13.18 33.79 -35.83
N LYS A 665 -12.68 33.68 -37.07
CA LYS A 665 -12.66 34.71 -38.11
C LYS A 665 -11.92 36.01 -37.72
N LEU A 666 -10.86 35.89 -36.93
CA LEU A 666 -10.01 37.01 -36.53
C LEU A 666 -8.81 37.17 -37.47
N THR A 667 -8.43 38.41 -37.76
CA THR A 667 -7.32 38.74 -38.63
C THR A 667 -6.03 38.87 -37.82
N VAL A 668 -5.05 38.00 -38.11
CA VAL A 668 -3.73 38.04 -37.48
C VAL A 668 -2.75 38.83 -38.34
N LYS A 669 -2.12 39.86 -37.75
CA LYS A 669 -0.99 40.57 -38.33
C LYS A 669 0.30 40.13 -37.66
N LYS A 670 1.10 39.30 -38.33
CA LYS A 670 2.48 38.97 -37.89
C LYS A 670 3.30 40.27 -37.73
N VAL A 671 4.12 40.33 -36.68
CA VAL A 671 5.12 41.38 -36.45
C VAL A 671 6.52 40.74 -36.46
N ARG A 672 7.59 41.50 -36.18
CA ARG A 672 8.98 41.00 -36.34
C ARG A 672 9.29 39.77 -35.49
N LEU A 673 8.76 39.73 -34.27
CA LEU A 673 8.82 38.60 -33.33
C LEU A 673 7.47 38.60 -32.60
N GLY A 674 6.51 37.81 -33.08
CA GLY A 674 5.15 37.78 -32.52
C GLY A 674 4.04 38.09 -33.52
N TYR A 675 2.83 38.28 -32.99
CA TYR A 675 1.66 38.70 -33.75
C TYR A 675 0.73 39.63 -32.99
N LYS A 676 0.02 40.49 -33.74
CA LYS A 676 -1.10 41.28 -33.23
C LYS A 676 -2.41 40.83 -33.87
N ILE A 677 -3.44 40.59 -33.05
CA ILE A 677 -4.82 40.46 -33.54
C ILE A 677 -5.34 41.87 -33.90
N VAL A 678 -6.02 42.00 -35.04
CA VAL A 678 -6.43 43.31 -35.59
C VAL A 678 -7.72 43.79 -34.94
N GLU A 679 -8.71 42.91 -34.81
CA GLU A 679 -10.01 43.17 -34.20
C GLU A 679 -9.93 43.20 -32.67
N ASP A 680 -10.73 44.06 -32.04
CA ASP A 680 -10.91 44.05 -30.59
C ASP A 680 -11.78 42.82 -30.19
N ILE A 681 -11.29 42.05 -29.23
CA ILE A 681 -11.92 40.83 -28.72
C ILE A 681 -13.13 41.17 -27.84
N GLU A 682 -14.13 40.29 -27.83
CA GLU A 682 -15.29 40.42 -26.95
C GLU A 682 -14.90 40.04 -25.49
N PRO A 683 -15.06 40.92 -24.50
CA PRO A 683 -14.76 40.60 -23.10
C PRO A 683 -15.82 39.69 -22.46
N TYR A 684 -15.56 39.26 -21.23
CA TYR A 684 -16.43 38.40 -20.40
C TYR A 684 -16.75 37.04 -21.06
N LYS A 685 -15.81 36.56 -21.86
CA LYS A 685 -15.82 35.26 -22.55
C LYS A 685 -14.43 34.65 -22.49
N GLN A 686 -14.37 33.32 -22.52
CA GLN A 686 -13.11 32.61 -22.73
C GLN A 686 -12.60 32.87 -24.15
N PHE A 687 -11.31 33.19 -24.24
CA PHE A 687 -10.62 33.48 -25.49
C PHE A 687 -9.26 32.78 -25.51
N THR A 688 -9.03 31.91 -26.49
CA THR A 688 -7.78 31.15 -26.61
C THR A 688 -6.78 31.89 -27.49
N VAL A 689 -5.55 32.05 -26.99
CA VAL A 689 -4.37 32.49 -27.74
C VAL A 689 -3.26 31.44 -27.62
N GLY A 690 -2.25 31.50 -28.47
CA GLY A 690 -1.19 30.50 -28.47
C GLY A 690 -0.20 30.64 -29.60
N VAL A 691 0.76 29.72 -29.62
CA VAL A 691 1.76 29.58 -30.69
C VAL A 691 1.76 28.16 -31.25
N ILE A 692 2.14 28.04 -32.51
CA ILE A 692 2.51 26.77 -33.14
C ILE A 692 4.02 26.76 -33.33
N THR A 693 4.68 25.64 -33.03
CA THR A 693 6.11 25.42 -33.32
C THR A 693 6.27 24.42 -34.46
N ASP A 694 7.31 24.57 -35.27
CA ASP A 694 7.58 23.62 -36.36
C ASP A 694 8.19 22.30 -35.87
N GLU A 695 8.70 22.27 -34.65
CA GLU A 695 9.22 21.12 -33.90
C GLU A 695 8.55 20.96 -32.53
N PHE A 696 8.83 19.84 -31.84
CA PHE A 696 8.28 19.57 -30.51
C PHE A 696 9.01 20.40 -29.45
N ALA A 697 8.28 21.24 -28.73
CA ALA A 697 8.84 22.24 -27.84
C ALA A 697 8.15 22.30 -26.47
N LEU A 698 8.84 22.87 -25.49
CA LEU A 698 8.26 23.36 -24.24
C LEU A 698 8.21 24.89 -24.29
N CYS A 699 7.02 25.49 -24.35
CA CYS A 699 6.84 26.94 -24.36
C CYS A 699 6.44 27.49 -22.98
N LYS A 700 7.03 28.63 -22.62
CA LYS A 700 6.72 29.44 -21.43
C LYS A 700 6.40 30.88 -21.84
N TYR A 701 5.83 31.67 -20.93
CA TYR A 701 5.58 33.08 -21.14
C TYR A 701 5.76 33.94 -19.88
N ASP A 702 5.92 35.25 -20.08
CA ASP A 702 5.85 36.26 -19.01
C ASP A 702 5.01 37.48 -19.48
N LEU A 703 4.68 38.37 -18.54
CA LEU A 703 4.05 39.67 -18.78
C LEU A 703 5.08 40.81 -18.95
N LYS A 704 6.36 40.53 -18.69
CA LYS A 704 7.52 41.40 -18.89
C LYS A 704 8.32 40.93 -20.10
N VAL A 705 8.94 41.89 -20.78
CA VAL A 705 9.89 41.64 -21.88
C VAL A 705 11.29 41.38 -21.33
N GLY A 706 12.08 40.53 -21.98
CA GLY A 706 13.48 40.27 -21.64
C GLY A 706 13.73 39.27 -20.51
N ILE A 707 12.72 38.53 -20.06
CA ILE A 707 12.87 37.43 -19.08
C ILE A 707 13.42 36.20 -19.82
N LYS A 708 14.44 35.53 -19.26
CA LYS A 708 14.97 34.29 -19.84
C LYS A 708 13.97 33.15 -19.70
N TYR A 709 14.08 32.12 -20.53
CA TYR A 709 13.23 30.92 -20.45
C TYR A 709 13.28 30.21 -19.08
N GLU A 710 14.45 30.09 -18.48
CA GLU A 710 14.62 29.55 -17.12
C GLU A 710 13.85 30.37 -16.07
N ASP A 711 13.89 31.70 -16.16
CA ASP A 711 13.25 32.67 -15.25
C ASP A 711 11.75 32.92 -15.53
N MET A 712 11.17 32.37 -16.61
CA MET A 712 9.78 32.65 -17.01
C MET A 712 8.78 32.01 -16.05
N GLY A 713 7.92 32.84 -15.45
CA GLY A 713 7.03 32.45 -14.36
C GLY A 713 5.76 31.68 -14.74
N TYR A 714 5.47 31.45 -16.03
CA TYR A 714 4.25 30.77 -16.48
C TYR A 714 4.50 29.82 -17.66
N ASP A 715 3.90 28.62 -17.61
CA ASP A 715 3.90 27.67 -18.73
C ASP A 715 2.87 28.08 -19.79
N LEU A 716 3.24 28.01 -21.08
CA LEU A 716 2.29 28.19 -22.18
C LEU A 716 1.67 26.82 -22.53
N SER A 717 0.53 26.54 -21.86
CA SER A 717 -0.16 25.24 -21.79
C SER A 717 0.31 24.39 -20.60
N ASP A 718 0.46 23.08 -20.75
CA ASP A 718 0.55 22.07 -19.67
C ASP A 718 1.99 21.58 -19.38
N SER A 719 3.01 22.20 -19.96
CA SER A 719 4.43 21.78 -19.86
C SER A 719 4.74 20.40 -20.49
N SER A 720 3.93 19.98 -21.47
CA SER A 720 4.26 18.86 -22.39
C SER A 720 4.97 19.32 -23.66
N PHE A 721 5.86 18.48 -24.19
CA PHE A 721 6.49 18.66 -25.49
C PHE A 721 5.46 18.50 -26.61
N LYS A 722 5.15 19.58 -27.34
CA LYS A 722 4.17 19.54 -28.44
C LYS A 722 4.44 20.60 -29.50
N LYS A 723 3.54 20.69 -30.48
CA LYS A 723 3.61 21.66 -31.58
C LYS A 723 2.55 22.77 -31.51
N GLU A 724 1.60 22.70 -30.59
CA GLU A 724 0.54 23.70 -30.43
C GLU A 724 0.36 24.04 -28.93
N HIS A 725 0.69 25.28 -28.58
CA HIS A 725 0.76 25.76 -27.19
C HIS A 725 -0.31 26.81 -26.93
N ASN A 726 -1.40 26.38 -26.31
CA ASN A 726 -2.63 27.15 -26.13
C ASN A 726 -2.84 27.62 -24.67
N LEU A 727 -3.34 28.85 -24.54
CA LEU A 727 -3.70 29.53 -23.30
C LEU A 727 -5.10 30.13 -23.44
N SER A 728 -6.05 29.65 -22.63
CA SER A 728 -7.45 30.14 -22.64
C SER A 728 -7.66 31.17 -21.54
N LEU A 729 -8.06 32.38 -21.93
CA LEU A 729 -8.11 33.57 -21.09
C LEU A 729 -9.55 34.05 -20.85
N SER A 730 -9.89 34.36 -19.60
CA SER A 730 -11.04 35.22 -19.26
C SER A 730 -10.61 36.69 -19.35
N LEU A 731 -11.30 37.50 -20.16
CA LEU A 731 -10.84 38.85 -20.50
C LEU A 731 -11.78 39.96 -20.01
N VAL A 732 -11.24 40.93 -19.26
CA VAL A 732 -11.93 42.18 -18.91
C VAL A 732 -12.04 43.15 -20.11
N GLY A 733 -13.07 43.99 -20.11
CA GLY A 733 -13.31 44.98 -21.19
C GLY A 733 -12.31 46.14 -21.23
N ASN A 734 -12.16 46.74 -22.42
CA ASN A 734 -11.39 47.96 -22.66
C ASN A 734 -9.90 47.91 -22.19
N LYS A 735 -9.23 46.77 -22.36
CA LYS A 735 -7.82 46.56 -21.95
C LYS A 735 -6.96 46.08 -23.12
N GLU A 736 -5.68 46.49 -23.17
CA GLU A 736 -4.66 45.91 -24.05
C GLU A 736 -3.90 44.81 -23.30
N PHE A 737 -3.70 43.67 -23.95
CA PHE A 737 -3.00 42.51 -23.40
C PHE A 737 -1.72 42.26 -24.20
N LYS A 738 -0.66 41.87 -23.50
CA LYS A 738 0.66 41.50 -24.05
C LYS A 738 1.19 40.31 -23.27
N TYR A 739 1.66 39.31 -24.00
CA TYR A 739 2.36 38.14 -23.45
C TYR A 739 3.64 37.95 -24.25
N TYR A 740 4.73 37.65 -23.57
CA TYR A 740 6.05 37.46 -24.15
C TYR A 740 6.39 35.98 -24.05
N VAL A 741 6.43 35.28 -25.18
CA VAL A 741 6.60 33.81 -25.25
C VAL A 741 8.04 33.46 -25.61
N ARG A 742 8.57 32.40 -25.01
CA ARG A 742 9.77 31.68 -25.46
C ARG A 742 9.51 30.18 -25.40
N CYS A 743 10.14 29.45 -26.30
CA CYS A 743 10.14 28.00 -26.31
C CYS A 743 11.57 27.48 -26.35
N THR A 744 11.75 26.24 -25.87
CA THR A 744 12.92 25.41 -26.14
C THR A 744 12.46 24.13 -26.83
N ASP A 745 13.28 23.59 -27.72
CA ASP A 745 13.13 22.22 -28.23
C ASP A 745 13.58 21.19 -27.17
N ASN A 746 13.62 19.91 -27.55
CA ASN A 746 14.17 18.84 -26.71
C ASN A 746 15.71 18.73 -26.75
N LYS A 747 16.42 19.75 -27.25
CA LYS A 747 17.89 19.87 -27.33
C LYS A 747 18.46 21.08 -26.59
N ASP A 748 17.64 21.80 -25.82
CA ASP A 748 17.98 23.05 -25.13
C ASP A 748 18.22 24.26 -26.07
N ASN A 749 17.80 24.17 -27.33
CA ASN A 749 17.79 25.31 -28.24
C ASN A 749 16.63 26.27 -27.86
N THR A 750 16.90 27.13 -26.88
CA THR A 750 15.97 28.16 -26.38
C THR A 750 15.90 29.38 -27.32
N ASN A 751 14.72 30.01 -27.45
CA ASN A 751 14.60 31.29 -28.16
C ASN A 751 15.33 32.45 -27.42
N ASP A 752 16.32 33.05 -28.06
CA ASP A 752 17.07 34.24 -27.58
C ASP A 752 16.20 35.48 -27.30
N ALA A 753 15.09 35.63 -28.03
CA ALA A 753 14.27 36.84 -28.03
C ALA A 753 12.77 36.52 -27.91
N ASP A 754 12.04 37.41 -27.25
CA ASP A 754 10.63 37.21 -26.92
C ASP A 754 9.72 37.31 -28.16
N TYR A 755 8.78 36.37 -28.28
CA TYR A 755 7.72 36.39 -29.28
C TYR A 755 6.45 37.03 -28.69
N GLU A 756 6.08 38.24 -29.16
CA GLU A 756 5.01 39.03 -28.55
C GLU A 756 3.61 38.65 -29.08
N ILE A 757 2.72 38.20 -28.19
CA ILE A 757 1.28 38.07 -28.45
C ILE A 757 0.57 39.34 -27.98
N ARG A 758 -0.05 40.11 -28.90
CA ARG A 758 -0.79 41.34 -28.56
C ARG A 758 -2.23 41.36 -29.08
N PHE A 759 -3.18 41.73 -28.22
CA PHE A 759 -4.57 41.99 -28.61
C PHE A 759 -5.24 43.01 -27.65
N LYS A 760 -6.49 43.38 -27.93
CA LYS A 760 -7.30 44.31 -27.13
C LYS A 760 -8.71 43.78 -26.93
N THR A 761 -9.42 44.28 -25.93
CA THR A 761 -10.86 44.02 -25.75
C THR A 761 -11.73 45.24 -25.99
N LYS A 762 -12.95 45.01 -26.49
CA LYS A 762 -13.97 46.04 -26.70
C LYS A 762 -14.43 46.68 -25.37
N PRO A 763 -14.99 47.91 -25.41
CA PRO A 763 -15.81 48.47 -24.34
C PRO A 763 -17.18 47.75 -24.27
N GLY A 764 -17.22 46.57 -23.65
CA GLY A 764 -18.46 45.81 -23.44
C GLY A 764 -19.29 46.32 -22.26
N GLN A 765 -20.62 46.23 -22.36
CA GLN A 765 -21.49 46.23 -21.18
C GLN A 765 -21.56 44.82 -20.62
N ASP A 766 -21.24 44.67 -19.34
CA ASP A 766 -21.41 43.39 -18.65
C ASP A 766 -22.90 43.02 -18.50
N ARG A 767 -23.20 41.74 -18.69
CA ARG A 767 -24.54 41.13 -18.66
C ARG A 767 -24.49 39.68 -18.17
N THR A 768 -23.35 39.24 -17.65
CA THR A 768 -23.11 37.90 -17.13
C THR A 768 -22.98 37.95 -15.62
N ALA A 769 -23.38 36.86 -14.96
CA ALA A 769 -23.21 36.71 -13.52
C ALA A 769 -21.98 35.83 -13.26
N PRO A 770 -21.12 36.14 -12.27
CA PRO A 770 -19.86 35.44 -12.08
C PRO A 770 -20.08 33.94 -11.89
N LYS A 771 -19.38 33.13 -12.67
CA LYS A 771 -19.43 31.67 -12.51
C LYS A 771 -18.39 31.25 -11.49
N ILE A 772 -18.79 30.39 -10.57
CA ILE A 772 -17.87 29.68 -9.68
C ILE A 772 -17.11 28.64 -10.52
N LEU A 773 -15.79 28.70 -10.45
CA LEU A 773 -14.85 27.84 -11.16
C LEU A 773 -14.29 26.74 -10.26
N SER A 774 -13.80 27.12 -9.08
CA SER A 774 -13.21 26.21 -8.10
C SER A 774 -13.44 26.70 -6.67
N THR A 775 -13.09 25.87 -5.69
CA THR A 775 -13.14 26.18 -4.27
C THR A 775 -11.92 25.60 -3.55
N THR A 776 -11.40 26.35 -2.57
CA THR A 776 -10.23 25.99 -1.75
C THR A 776 -10.38 24.64 -1.03
N LEU A 777 -11.58 24.30 -0.59
CA LEU A 777 -11.95 22.96 -0.13
C LEU A 777 -12.84 22.29 -1.18
N LYS A 778 -12.74 20.96 -1.32
CA LYS A 778 -13.65 20.18 -2.17
C LYS A 778 -15.02 20.06 -1.51
N ASN A 779 -16.08 19.95 -2.30
CA ASN A 779 -17.43 19.73 -1.78
C ASN A 779 -17.49 18.37 -1.04
N ASN A 780 -18.06 18.34 0.16
CA ASN A 780 -18.02 17.24 1.14
C ASN A 780 -16.64 16.98 1.77
N ALA A 781 -15.72 17.96 1.78
CA ALA A 781 -14.47 17.83 2.53
C ALA A 781 -14.71 17.60 4.03
N ASN A 782 -13.91 16.69 4.61
CA ASN A 782 -13.80 16.53 6.06
C ASN A 782 -12.95 17.66 6.65
N ILE A 783 -13.29 18.11 7.86
CA ILE A 783 -12.52 19.08 8.65
C ILE A 783 -12.41 18.61 10.10
N ALA A 784 -11.31 18.96 10.80
CA ALA A 784 -11.09 18.52 12.17
C ALA A 784 -12.18 18.97 13.15
N ASN A 785 -12.38 18.17 14.20
CA ASN A 785 -13.38 18.39 15.23
C ASN A 785 -13.17 19.68 16.01
N ASN A 786 -11.95 20.19 16.14
CA ASN A 786 -11.66 21.48 16.78
C ASN A 786 -12.05 22.70 15.92
N ILE A 787 -12.22 22.53 14.59
CA ILE A 787 -12.55 23.61 13.65
C ILE A 787 -14.06 23.87 13.66
N ASP A 788 -14.50 24.98 14.25
CA ASP A 788 -15.91 25.45 14.21
C ASP A 788 -16.17 26.58 13.19
N LYS A 789 -15.11 27.04 12.50
CA LYS A 789 -15.15 28.07 11.46
C LYS A 789 -14.18 27.73 10.32
N VAL A 790 -14.58 28.02 9.08
CA VAL A 790 -13.78 27.77 7.88
C VAL A 790 -13.85 28.99 6.97
N LEU A 791 -12.71 29.39 6.40
CA LEU A 791 -12.64 30.40 5.35
C LEU A 791 -12.62 29.69 3.99
N LEU A 792 -13.79 29.54 3.35
CA LEU A 792 -13.90 28.90 2.04
C LEU A 792 -13.66 29.95 0.95
N GLY A 793 -12.44 29.96 0.40
CA GLY A 793 -12.15 30.68 -0.85
C GLY A 793 -12.86 30.03 -2.04
N VAL A 794 -13.48 30.87 -2.86
CA VAL A 794 -14.26 30.54 -4.07
C VAL A 794 -13.66 31.32 -5.25
N GLU A 795 -13.25 30.61 -6.30
CA GLU A 795 -12.66 31.20 -7.50
C GLU A 795 -13.77 31.50 -8.53
N ILE A 796 -13.82 32.73 -9.08
CA ILE A 796 -14.87 33.21 -9.99
C ILE A 796 -14.34 33.85 -11.27
N THR A 797 -15.14 33.84 -12.34
CA THR A 797 -14.75 34.27 -13.70
C THR A 797 -14.50 35.77 -13.90
N GLU A 798 -15.06 36.63 -13.05
CA GLU A 798 -15.08 38.09 -13.22
C GLU A 798 -15.27 38.78 -11.85
N PRO A 799 -14.83 40.04 -11.66
CA PRO A 799 -14.81 40.67 -10.33
C PRO A 799 -16.23 40.94 -9.84
N GLY A 800 -16.49 40.57 -8.59
CA GLY A 800 -17.84 40.56 -8.03
C GLY A 800 -17.90 40.13 -6.57
N TYR A 801 -19.12 40.04 -6.06
CA TYR A 801 -19.46 39.77 -4.67
C TYR A 801 -20.15 38.42 -4.54
N CYS A 802 -19.64 37.53 -3.69
CA CYS A 802 -20.29 36.26 -3.37
C CYS A 802 -20.98 36.30 -1.99
N ARG A 803 -22.10 35.61 -1.89
CA ARG A 803 -22.92 35.45 -0.68
C ARG A 803 -23.26 33.99 -0.46
N PHE A 804 -23.56 33.65 0.80
CA PHE A 804 -24.02 32.32 1.16
C PHE A 804 -25.06 32.32 2.28
N ASP A 805 -25.84 31.25 2.33
CA ASP A 805 -26.85 31.02 3.37
C ASP A 805 -27.07 29.51 3.56
N VAL A 806 -27.64 29.11 4.71
CA VAL A 806 -27.97 27.71 5.03
C VAL A 806 -29.28 27.24 4.38
N ARG A 807 -29.90 28.11 3.57
CA ARG A 807 -31.09 27.84 2.74
C ARG A 807 -30.86 28.38 1.34
N ASP A 808 -31.46 27.76 0.32
CA ASP A 808 -31.43 28.29 -1.04
C ASP A 808 -32.29 29.56 -1.15
N ASN A 809 -31.66 30.69 -0.85
CA ASN A 809 -32.22 32.03 -0.97
C ASN A 809 -31.78 32.68 -2.29
N SER A 810 -32.59 33.60 -2.83
CA SER A 810 -32.12 34.53 -3.87
C SER A 810 -30.98 35.40 -3.32
N TYR A 811 -30.00 35.76 -4.16
CA TYR A 811 -28.77 36.50 -3.76
C TYR A 811 -29.02 37.69 -2.81
N ASP A 812 -30.03 38.52 -3.11
CA ASP A 812 -30.34 39.73 -2.33
C ASP A 812 -30.89 39.43 -0.91
N LYS A 813 -31.32 38.18 -0.68
CA LYS A 813 -31.82 37.66 0.61
C LYS A 813 -30.82 36.77 1.35
N MET A 814 -29.69 36.40 0.72
CA MET A 814 -28.63 35.67 1.39
C MET A 814 -27.97 36.59 2.43
N THR A 815 -27.88 36.10 3.66
CA THR A 815 -27.55 36.94 4.83
C THR A 815 -26.05 37.11 5.08
N ASN A 816 -25.21 36.20 4.59
CA ASN A 816 -23.76 36.23 4.79
C ASN A 816 -23.07 36.60 3.47
N GLN A 817 -22.08 37.48 3.52
CA GLN A 817 -21.33 37.97 2.37
C GLN A 817 -19.84 37.68 2.54
N GLY A 818 -19.18 37.27 1.45
CA GLY A 818 -17.75 37.05 1.42
C GLY A 818 -16.93 38.32 1.20
N ILE A 819 -15.62 38.22 1.43
CA ILE A 819 -14.63 39.23 1.09
C ILE A 819 -14.01 38.81 -0.24
N CYS A 820 -14.17 39.63 -1.28
CA CYS A 820 -13.72 39.30 -2.64
C CYS A 820 -12.66 40.28 -3.16
N THR A 821 -11.83 39.85 -4.11
CA THR A 821 -10.77 40.68 -4.71
C THR A 821 -11.22 41.37 -6.00
N ASP A 822 -10.96 42.67 -6.13
CA ASP A 822 -11.12 43.42 -7.39
C ASP A 822 -9.95 43.21 -8.38
N GLU A 823 -8.81 42.73 -7.88
CA GLU A 823 -7.65 42.28 -8.66
C GLU A 823 -7.69 40.76 -8.85
N PRO A 824 -7.15 40.22 -9.96
CA PRO A 824 -7.21 38.79 -10.25
C PRO A 824 -6.31 37.97 -9.32
N SER A 825 -6.78 36.78 -8.96
CA SER A 825 -6.09 35.82 -8.09
C SER A 825 -5.17 34.85 -8.82
N SER A 826 -5.25 34.76 -10.15
CA SER A 826 -4.49 33.84 -11.00
C SER A 826 -4.33 34.37 -12.44
N ILE A 827 -3.55 33.65 -13.27
CA ILE A 827 -3.60 33.76 -14.74
C ILE A 827 -4.00 32.38 -15.28
N PRO A 828 -5.04 32.23 -16.13
CA PRO A 828 -5.97 33.26 -16.63
C PRO A 828 -6.69 34.01 -15.50
N MET A 829 -7.16 35.23 -15.82
CA MET A 829 -7.68 36.20 -14.84
C MET A 829 -8.99 35.73 -14.20
N HIS A 830 -8.87 34.95 -13.12
CA HIS A 830 -9.94 34.66 -12.17
C HIS A 830 -9.83 35.58 -10.96
N TYR A 831 -10.85 35.60 -10.11
CA TYR A 831 -10.92 36.42 -8.90
C TYR A 831 -11.31 35.52 -7.72
N ASN A 832 -10.82 35.82 -6.52
CA ASN A 832 -11.15 35.03 -5.33
C ASN A 832 -12.20 35.75 -4.47
N CYS A 833 -13.13 34.98 -3.90
CA CYS A 833 -13.98 35.44 -2.82
C CYS A 833 -14.03 34.46 -1.65
N ASN A 834 -13.71 34.96 -0.46
CA ASN A 834 -13.56 34.18 0.76
C ASN A 834 -14.82 34.24 1.62
N LEU A 835 -15.45 33.09 1.83
CA LEU A 835 -16.67 32.92 2.61
C LEU A 835 -16.31 32.47 4.03
N ALA A 836 -16.45 33.36 5.01
CA ALA A 836 -16.22 33.05 6.42
C ALA A 836 -17.43 32.30 7.02
N ILE A 837 -17.41 30.98 6.92
CA ILE A 837 -18.48 30.08 7.42
C ILE A 837 -18.20 29.79 8.90
N ASP A 838 -19.16 30.05 9.78
CA ASP A 838 -19.01 29.85 11.23
C ASP A 838 -20.07 28.93 11.84
N LYS A 839 -19.88 28.56 13.11
CA LYS A 839 -20.81 27.73 13.92
C LYS A 839 -21.07 26.33 13.31
N LEU A 840 -20.08 25.78 12.59
CA LEU A 840 -20.14 24.44 11.99
C LEU A 840 -20.42 23.38 13.07
N LYS A 841 -21.33 22.46 12.82
CA LYS A 841 -21.72 21.36 13.73
C LYS A 841 -21.02 20.08 13.34
N ILE A 842 -20.84 19.15 14.28
CA ILE A 842 -20.34 17.80 13.99
C ILE A 842 -21.29 17.11 12.98
N GLY A 843 -20.72 16.44 11.98
CA GLY A 843 -21.45 15.94 10.82
C GLY A 843 -21.58 16.97 9.69
N ASN A 844 -22.61 16.81 8.87
CA ASN A 844 -22.75 17.55 7.60
C ASN A 844 -23.30 18.97 7.82
N ASN A 845 -22.62 19.95 7.23
CA ASN A 845 -23.01 21.36 7.22
C ASN A 845 -23.24 21.79 5.78
N ASN A 846 -24.51 21.94 5.41
CA ASN A 846 -24.92 22.26 4.04
C ASN A 846 -25.23 23.76 3.92
N PHE A 847 -24.75 24.39 2.86
CA PHE A 847 -25.00 25.79 2.53
C PHE A 847 -25.04 26.01 1.01
N TYR A 848 -25.52 27.18 0.61
CA TYR A 848 -25.78 27.55 -0.77
C TYR A 848 -25.05 28.85 -1.09
N ILE A 849 -24.29 28.87 -2.18
CA ILE A 849 -23.46 30.00 -2.61
C ILE A 849 -24.05 30.64 -3.88
N ARG A 850 -24.09 31.96 -3.95
CA ARG A 850 -24.39 32.75 -5.16
C ARG A 850 -23.49 33.97 -5.25
N CYS A 851 -23.08 34.35 -6.45
CA CYS A 851 -22.29 35.53 -6.74
C CYS A 851 -23.05 36.54 -7.63
N SER A 852 -22.56 37.78 -7.64
CA SER A 852 -23.06 38.92 -8.39
C SER A 852 -21.88 39.75 -8.88
N ASP A 853 -21.91 40.30 -10.09
CA ASP A 853 -20.82 41.17 -10.59
C ASP A 853 -20.87 42.58 -9.97
N ILE A 854 -19.93 43.44 -10.35
CA ILE A 854 -19.93 44.87 -10.01
C ILE A 854 -21.03 45.70 -10.73
N LYS A 855 -22.01 45.09 -11.41
CA LYS A 855 -23.15 45.73 -12.08
C LYS A 855 -24.52 45.25 -11.57
N GLY A 856 -24.58 44.19 -10.76
CA GLY A 856 -25.81 43.60 -10.22
C GLY A 856 -26.35 42.38 -10.99
N ASN A 857 -25.55 41.77 -11.86
CA ASN A 857 -25.89 40.52 -12.55
C ASN A 857 -25.75 39.33 -11.56
N ASN A 858 -26.86 38.96 -10.92
CA ASN A 858 -26.91 37.91 -9.88
C ASN A 858 -27.01 36.47 -10.47
N ASN A 859 -26.37 35.48 -9.83
CA ASN A 859 -26.61 34.06 -10.18
C ASN A 859 -28.07 33.63 -9.93
N THR A 860 -28.70 33.05 -10.95
CA THR A 860 -30.09 32.57 -10.92
C THR A 860 -30.26 31.22 -10.21
N GLN A 861 -29.22 30.40 -10.17
CA GLN A 861 -29.14 29.14 -9.40
C GLN A 861 -28.11 29.27 -8.27
N SER A 862 -28.28 28.52 -7.19
CA SER A 862 -27.25 28.37 -6.13
C SER A 862 -26.28 27.25 -6.46
N SER A 863 -25.02 27.40 -6.08
CA SER A 863 -24.09 26.28 -5.95
C SER A 863 -24.23 25.67 -4.54
N PRO A 864 -24.68 24.41 -4.40
CA PRO A 864 -24.76 23.74 -3.11
C PRO A 864 -23.38 23.25 -2.67
N PHE A 865 -23.05 23.43 -1.39
CA PHE A 865 -21.78 23.02 -0.82
C PHE A 865 -21.97 22.41 0.58
N THR A 866 -21.19 21.38 0.90
CA THR A 866 -21.20 20.66 2.18
C THR A 866 -19.81 20.59 2.79
N LEU A 867 -19.71 20.85 4.10
CA LEU A 867 -18.52 20.55 4.93
C LEU A 867 -18.87 19.53 6.01
N VAL A 868 -18.04 18.51 6.18
CA VAL A 868 -18.24 17.44 7.18
C VAL A 868 -17.28 17.66 8.35
N ARG A 869 -17.78 18.16 9.49
CA ARG A 869 -16.94 18.32 10.69
C ARG A 869 -16.84 16.99 11.40
N SER A 870 -15.62 16.49 11.55
CA SER A 870 -15.34 15.14 12.06
C SER A 870 -15.77 14.96 13.52
N ASN A 871 -15.80 13.70 13.97
CA ASN A 871 -15.77 13.40 15.40
C ASN A 871 -14.36 13.69 15.96
N PRO A 872 -14.19 13.88 17.28
CA PRO A 872 -12.84 13.96 17.87
C PRO A 872 -12.15 12.61 17.72
N LEU A 873 -10.86 12.60 17.38
CA LEU A 873 -10.03 11.39 17.44
C LEU A 873 -9.72 11.04 18.90
N VAL A 874 -9.81 9.77 19.27
CA VAL A 874 -9.59 9.27 20.62
C VAL A 874 -8.79 7.98 20.59
N ILE A 875 -7.68 7.91 21.34
CA ILE A 875 -7.03 6.66 21.69
C ILE A 875 -7.90 5.97 22.75
N ASN A 876 -8.53 4.85 22.40
CA ASN A 876 -9.39 4.07 23.31
C ASN A 876 -8.63 2.90 23.98
N LYS A 877 -7.47 2.51 23.46
CA LYS A 877 -6.62 1.44 23.98
C LYS A 877 -5.14 1.81 23.86
N ILE A 878 -4.38 1.51 24.90
CA ILE A 878 -2.91 1.48 24.88
C ILE A 878 -2.42 0.29 25.71
N GLU A 879 -1.53 -0.51 25.12
CA GLU A 879 -0.83 -1.63 25.74
C GLU A 879 0.68 -1.53 25.43
N PRO A 880 1.60 -1.94 26.35
CA PRO A 880 1.33 -2.37 27.73
C PRO A 880 0.63 -1.29 28.56
N LYS A 881 -0.12 -1.71 29.58
CA LYS A 881 -0.92 -0.81 30.41
C LYS A 881 -0.07 -0.13 31.48
N LYS A 882 -0.63 0.93 32.04
CA LYS A 882 0.07 1.82 32.97
C LYS A 882 0.41 1.09 34.28
N ASN A 883 1.69 1.02 34.60
CA ASN A 883 2.34 0.27 35.67
C ASN A 883 2.44 -1.25 35.47
N ASP A 884 2.30 -1.78 34.24
CA ASP A 884 2.50 -3.21 33.97
C ASP A 884 3.92 -3.69 34.34
N LEU A 885 4.00 -4.93 34.84
CA LEU A 885 5.25 -5.64 35.10
C LEU A 885 5.44 -6.69 34.00
N ILE A 886 6.54 -6.60 33.25
CA ILE A 886 6.80 -7.40 32.06
C ILE A 886 8.08 -8.19 32.27
N TYR A 887 8.05 -9.50 32.01
CA TYR A 887 9.15 -10.41 32.34
C TYR A 887 10.04 -10.77 31.14
N VAL A 888 9.65 -10.34 29.94
CA VAL A 888 10.40 -10.45 28.68
C VAL A 888 11.10 -9.13 28.31
N ASN A 889 12.17 -9.22 27.52
CA ASN A 889 12.90 -8.08 26.94
C ASN A 889 12.20 -7.46 25.71
N ASP A 890 11.38 -8.24 25.01
CA ASP A 890 10.74 -7.81 23.76
C ASP A 890 9.24 -7.58 23.98
N ILE A 891 8.72 -6.45 23.51
CA ILE A 891 7.31 -6.08 23.64
C ILE A 891 6.76 -5.51 22.33
N THR A 892 5.44 -5.33 22.27
CA THR A 892 4.79 -4.50 21.25
C THR A 892 3.91 -3.45 21.93
N LEU A 893 4.16 -2.18 21.64
CA LEU A 893 3.22 -1.10 21.90
C LEU A 893 2.02 -1.29 20.96
N ASN A 894 0.83 -1.47 21.52
CA ASN A 894 -0.41 -1.72 20.78
C ASN A 894 -1.43 -0.63 21.15
N VAL A 895 -1.75 0.22 20.19
CA VAL A 895 -2.61 1.39 20.34
C VAL A 895 -3.83 1.23 19.43
N ASN A 896 -5.01 1.62 19.89
CA ASN A 896 -6.23 1.63 19.08
C ASN A 896 -6.85 3.04 19.10
N THR A 897 -7.43 3.46 17.97
CA THR A 897 -8.04 4.78 17.77
C THR A 897 -9.44 4.67 17.20
N ILE A 898 -10.30 5.59 17.64
CA ILE A 898 -11.70 5.71 17.23
C ILE A 898 -12.10 7.18 17.06
N GLY A 899 -13.20 7.41 16.35
CA GLY A 899 -13.72 8.76 16.11
C GLY A 899 -13.00 9.42 14.94
N GLY A 900 -12.57 10.67 15.11
CA GLY A 900 -11.79 11.38 14.09
C GLY A 900 -12.51 11.56 12.75
N SER A 901 -11.70 11.77 11.72
CA SER A 901 -11.98 11.44 10.31
C SER A 901 -12.00 9.91 10.14
N GLU A 902 -12.76 9.43 9.16
CA GLU A 902 -12.75 8.01 8.73
C GLU A 902 -12.95 6.95 9.86
N ASN A 903 -13.59 7.35 10.97
CA ASN A 903 -13.93 6.50 12.13
C ASN A 903 -12.73 5.88 12.88
N GLY A 904 -11.55 6.50 12.81
CA GLY A 904 -10.40 6.20 13.66
C GLY A 904 -9.07 6.17 12.93
N LYS A 905 -9.11 6.15 11.58
CA LYS A 905 -7.93 6.06 10.72
C LYS A 905 -6.96 7.21 10.99
N SER A 906 -5.77 6.89 11.48
CA SER A 906 -4.79 7.89 11.87
C SER A 906 -3.34 7.38 11.80
N ILE A 907 -2.39 8.30 11.75
CA ILE A 907 -0.97 8.02 11.88
C ILE A 907 -0.59 8.28 13.35
N CYS A 908 -0.13 7.26 14.06
CA CYS A 908 0.44 7.38 15.40
C CYS A 908 1.97 7.43 15.39
N ARG A 909 2.52 8.20 16.34
CA ARG A 909 3.95 8.34 16.64
C ARG A 909 4.20 8.19 18.16
N TYR A 910 5.39 7.74 18.54
CA TYR A 910 5.82 7.51 19.92
C TYR A 910 7.16 8.18 20.25
N SER A 911 7.40 8.42 21.54
CA SER A 911 8.69 8.90 22.06
C SER A 911 8.83 8.61 23.55
N LEU A 912 10.07 8.62 24.06
CA LEU A 912 10.37 8.46 25.49
C LEU A 912 10.13 9.75 26.31
N GLU A 913 9.98 10.89 25.63
CA GLU A 913 9.69 12.22 26.19
C GLU A 913 8.44 12.84 25.52
N ASP A 914 7.82 13.87 26.10
CA ASP A 914 6.62 14.53 25.56
C ASP A 914 6.97 15.57 24.46
N LEU A 915 7.48 15.09 23.32
CA LEU A 915 7.96 15.91 22.19
C LEU A 915 6.83 16.37 21.25
N ALA A 916 7.08 17.33 20.35
CA ALA A 916 6.10 17.68 19.31
C ALA A 916 5.89 16.49 18.33
N TYR A 917 4.72 16.38 17.69
CA TYR A 917 4.40 15.21 16.84
C TYR A 917 5.42 14.97 15.71
N GLU A 918 5.99 16.02 15.12
CA GLU A 918 7.05 15.89 14.09
C GLU A 918 8.42 15.48 14.64
N GLN A 919 8.58 15.46 15.96
CA GLN A 919 9.80 15.04 16.68
C GLN A 919 9.66 13.64 17.29
N MET A 920 8.55 12.95 17.05
CA MET A 920 8.26 11.62 17.56
C MET A 920 8.53 10.56 16.47
N THR A 921 8.97 9.37 16.88
CA THR A 921 9.21 8.24 15.97
C THR A 921 7.88 7.65 15.50
N GLU A 922 7.71 7.37 14.21
CA GLU A 922 6.45 6.81 13.70
C GLU A 922 6.27 5.32 14.08
N PHE A 923 5.02 4.89 14.30
CA PHE A 923 4.72 3.48 14.57
C PHE A 923 4.93 2.62 13.31
N LYS A 924 5.62 1.48 13.46
CA LYS A 924 5.88 0.51 12.36
C LYS A 924 4.61 0.04 11.65
N VAL A 925 3.47 -0.08 12.35
CA VAL A 925 2.14 -0.29 11.73
C VAL A 925 1.25 0.88 12.14
N THR A 926 0.71 1.62 11.15
CA THR A 926 -0.04 2.85 11.36
C THR A 926 -0.93 3.17 10.13
N ASP A 927 -1.50 4.38 10.03
CA ASP A 927 -2.51 4.77 9.02
C ASP A 927 -3.77 3.88 9.05
N SER A 928 -4.21 3.51 10.25
CA SER A 928 -5.35 2.62 10.49
C SER A 928 -6.04 2.97 11.81
N ASN A 929 -6.92 2.10 12.29
CA ASN A 929 -7.50 2.19 13.64
C ASN A 929 -6.67 1.45 14.71
N ASN A 930 -5.62 0.71 14.33
CA ASN A 930 -4.83 -0.10 15.25
C ASN A 930 -3.34 -0.08 14.88
N HIS A 931 -2.51 0.42 15.79
CA HIS A 931 -1.12 0.78 15.55
C HIS A 931 -0.22 -0.11 16.40
N LEU A 932 0.80 -0.69 15.78
CA LEU A 932 1.72 -1.63 16.41
C LEU A 932 3.15 -1.13 16.26
N GLN A 933 3.90 -1.16 17.36
CA GLN A 933 5.33 -0.87 17.36
C GLN A 933 6.04 -1.85 18.29
N SER A 934 6.82 -2.77 17.73
CA SER A 934 7.71 -3.64 18.51
C SER A 934 8.86 -2.82 19.13
N GLN A 935 9.30 -3.23 20.31
CA GLN A 935 10.52 -2.74 20.96
C GLN A 935 11.27 -3.98 21.48
N THR A 936 12.49 -4.18 21.01
CA THR A 936 13.32 -5.35 21.38
C THR A 936 14.45 -4.97 22.34
N ASP A 937 15.07 -5.98 22.94
CA ASP A 937 16.25 -5.87 23.81
C ASP A 937 16.09 -4.91 25.01
N LEU A 938 14.85 -4.68 25.46
CA LEU A 938 14.58 -3.79 26.58
C LEU A 938 15.19 -4.34 27.87
N ARG A 939 16.25 -3.69 28.31
CA ARG A 939 16.96 -4.02 29.56
C ARG A 939 16.04 -3.80 30.76
N ARG A 940 16.28 -4.54 31.84
CA ARG A 940 15.59 -4.39 33.13
C ARG A 940 15.56 -2.92 33.58
N GLY A 941 14.38 -2.33 33.63
CA GLY A 941 14.20 -0.88 33.81
C GLY A 941 12.73 -0.47 33.79
N THR A 942 12.46 0.81 34.04
CA THR A 942 11.13 1.41 33.88
C THR A 942 11.13 2.29 32.65
N TYR A 943 10.17 2.05 31.75
CA TYR A 943 10.00 2.77 30.50
C TYR A 943 8.75 3.63 30.58
N ASN A 944 8.80 4.82 29.97
CA ASN A 944 7.65 5.69 29.78
C ASN A 944 7.59 5.99 28.28
N TYR A 945 6.41 5.79 27.68
CA TYR A 945 6.18 6.05 26.26
C TYR A 945 5.02 7.01 26.11
N TYR A 946 5.27 8.13 25.45
CA TYR A 946 4.26 9.08 25.00
C TYR A 946 3.82 8.68 23.60
N VAL A 947 2.52 8.76 23.32
CA VAL A 947 1.92 8.43 22.02
C VAL A 947 1.03 9.57 21.58
N LYS A 948 1.15 9.99 20.32
CA LYS A 948 0.29 10.98 19.67
C LYS A 948 -0.13 10.47 18.31
N CYS A 949 -1.40 10.64 17.97
CA CYS A 949 -1.98 10.15 16.73
C CYS A 949 -2.73 11.27 16.02
N ARG A 950 -2.52 11.43 14.71
CA ARG A 950 -3.16 12.46 13.88
C ARG A 950 -3.90 11.83 12.71
N ASP A 951 -5.16 12.22 12.47
CA ASP A 951 -5.95 11.73 11.34
C ASP A 951 -5.84 12.61 10.08
N SER A 952 -6.46 12.15 8.99
CA SER A 952 -6.49 12.83 7.67
C SER A 952 -7.17 14.21 7.66
N SER A 953 -7.84 14.59 8.75
CA SER A 953 -8.40 15.94 8.93
C SER A 953 -7.57 16.83 9.87
N GLY A 954 -6.54 16.28 10.53
CA GLY A 954 -5.69 16.98 11.50
C GLY A 954 -6.17 16.89 12.96
N ASN A 955 -7.08 15.98 13.32
CA ASN A 955 -7.41 15.77 14.74
C ASN A 955 -6.26 15.05 15.46
N GLU A 956 -5.82 15.57 16.60
CA GLU A 956 -4.81 14.91 17.44
C GLU A 956 -5.41 14.22 18.68
N ALA A 957 -5.15 12.92 18.82
CA ALA A 957 -5.32 12.15 20.04
C ALA A 957 -3.96 11.90 20.71
N LYS A 958 -3.93 11.78 22.05
CA LYS A 958 -2.67 11.54 22.79
C LYS A 958 -2.87 10.85 24.13
N GLU A 959 -1.93 9.97 24.47
CA GLU A 959 -1.82 9.28 25.77
C GLU A 959 -0.34 9.01 26.11
N ASN A 960 -0.08 8.46 27.29
CA ASN A 960 1.20 7.88 27.67
C ASN A 960 1.01 6.60 28.48
N THR A 961 1.85 5.60 28.24
CA THR A 961 1.95 4.42 29.11
C THR A 961 3.29 4.41 29.84
N ASN A 962 3.34 3.70 30.95
CA ASN A 962 4.60 3.34 31.59
C ASN A 962 4.52 1.91 32.11
N PHE A 963 5.64 1.21 32.08
CA PHE A 963 5.73 -0.20 32.49
C PHE A 963 7.16 -0.49 32.95
N LYS A 964 7.36 -1.66 33.56
CA LYS A 964 8.64 -2.06 34.12
C LYS A 964 9.04 -3.44 33.63
N ILE A 965 10.16 -3.50 32.90
CA ILE A 965 10.80 -4.77 32.57
C ILE A 965 11.48 -5.30 33.84
N ILE A 966 11.04 -6.47 34.31
CA ILE A 966 11.63 -7.23 35.40
C ILE A 966 12.13 -8.57 34.83
N LEU A 967 13.31 -8.55 34.22
CA LEU A 967 14.05 -9.78 33.91
C LEU A 967 14.39 -10.47 35.25
N ASP A 968 13.71 -11.58 35.56
CA ASP A 968 14.07 -12.50 36.65
C ASP A 968 14.24 -13.91 36.07
N LYS A 969 15.44 -14.48 36.16
CA LYS A 969 15.71 -15.85 35.70
C LYS A 969 15.23 -16.84 36.76
N LYS A 970 13.91 -17.08 36.80
CA LYS A 970 13.26 -17.94 37.80
C LYS A 970 12.24 -18.93 37.25
N GLY A 971 12.75 -19.79 36.37
CA GLY A 971 12.15 -21.10 36.11
C GLY A 971 10.98 -21.09 35.14
N ASN A 972 10.49 -22.29 34.92
CA ASN A 972 9.43 -22.60 33.98
C ASN A 972 8.10 -22.29 34.69
N GLU A 973 7.32 -21.35 34.13
CA GLU A 973 6.09 -20.85 34.76
C GLU A 973 4.99 -20.47 33.76
N ILE A 974 3.76 -20.38 34.26
CA ILE A 974 2.59 -19.92 33.51
C ILE A 974 2.64 -18.39 33.46
N VAL A 975 2.88 -17.84 32.26
CA VAL A 975 3.03 -16.40 32.00
C VAL A 975 1.70 -15.67 32.12
N TYR A 976 0.63 -16.27 31.58
CA TYR A 976 -0.73 -15.77 31.73
C TYR A 976 -1.77 -16.87 31.44
N THR A 977 -2.99 -16.65 31.93
CA THR A 977 -4.17 -17.45 31.61
C THR A 977 -5.29 -16.53 31.13
N TYR A 978 -6.08 -17.01 30.16
CA TYR A 978 -7.25 -16.28 29.65
C TYR A 978 -8.34 -17.27 29.26
N LYS A 979 -9.55 -16.82 28.96
CA LYS A 979 -10.65 -17.69 28.56
C LYS A 979 -11.53 -17.05 27.49
N ASP A 980 -12.11 -17.88 26.63
CA ASP A 980 -13.22 -17.50 25.76
C ASP A 980 -14.57 -17.96 26.37
N SER A 981 -15.62 -18.11 25.55
CA SER A 981 -16.95 -18.59 25.97
C SER A 981 -17.02 -20.08 26.33
N SER A 982 -15.97 -20.84 26.00
CA SER A 982 -15.95 -22.31 25.94
C SER A 982 -14.63 -22.94 26.38
N THR A 983 -13.52 -22.21 26.34
CA THR A 983 -12.16 -22.73 26.57
C THR A 983 -11.36 -21.84 27.53
N LEU A 984 -10.71 -22.46 28.51
CA LEU A 984 -9.62 -21.90 29.32
C LEU A 984 -8.29 -22.13 28.59
N TYR A 985 -7.49 -21.07 28.45
CA TYR A 985 -6.14 -21.08 27.90
C TYR A 985 -5.11 -20.81 29.00
N VAL A 986 -4.04 -21.59 28.99
CA VAL A 986 -2.91 -21.49 29.92
C VAL A 986 -1.63 -21.39 29.09
N VAL A 987 -0.88 -20.30 29.24
CA VAL A 987 0.31 -20.01 28.43
C VAL A 987 1.56 -20.03 29.32
N LEU A 988 2.60 -20.74 28.89
CA LEU A 988 3.87 -20.92 29.59
C LEU A 988 5.04 -20.28 28.84
N ASN A 989 6.14 -20.03 29.57
CA ASN A 989 7.39 -19.48 29.03
C ASN A 989 8.29 -20.54 28.37
N VAL A 990 7.92 -21.82 28.46
CA VAL A 990 8.59 -22.98 27.85
C VAL A 990 7.55 -23.96 27.33
N ALA A 991 7.95 -24.85 26.42
CA ALA A 991 7.10 -25.99 26.04
C ALA A 991 6.94 -26.95 27.22
N ALA A 992 5.73 -27.51 27.38
CA ALA A 992 5.40 -28.41 28.47
C ALA A 992 4.29 -29.39 28.09
N ASN A 993 4.08 -30.37 28.95
CA ASN A 993 2.89 -31.22 28.99
C ASN A 993 2.05 -30.77 30.18
N CYS A 994 0.77 -30.40 29.97
CA CYS A 994 -0.12 -29.93 31.04
C CYS A 994 -1.36 -30.80 31.20
N GLU A 995 -1.81 -30.96 32.45
CA GLU A 995 -3.04 -31.65 32.83
C GLU A 995 -3.91 -30.76 33.74
N TYR A 996 -5.24 -30.98 33.71
CA TYR A 996 -6.22 -30.31 34.57
C TYR A 996 -7.19 -31.25 35.29
N LYS A 997 -7.76 -30.79 36.41
CA LYS A 997 -8.94 -31.38 37.06
C LYS A 997 -9.76 -30.36 37.88
N ASP A 998 -10.95 -30.79 38.29
CA ASP A 998 -11.89 -30.08 39.18
C ASP A 998 -11.37 -29.91 40.63
N LYS A 999 -10.28 -30.58 40.98
CA LYS A 999 -9.65 -30.64 42.31
C LYS A 999 -8.18 -31.03 42.17
N ASP A 1000 -7.39 -30.82 43.23
CA ASP A 1000 -5.98 -31.20 43.23
C ASP A 1000 -5.77 -32.70 42.94
N PHE A 1001 -4.73 -33.01 42.19
CA PHE A 1001 -4.49 -34.31 41.56
C PHE A 1001 -2.98 -34.58 41.36
N VAL A 1002 -2.61 -35.80 40.98
CA VAL A 1002 -1.22 -36.17 40.67
C VAL A 1002 -1.02 -36.14 39.15
N PHE A 1003 0.06 -35.53 38.67
CA PHE A 1003 0.39 -35.48 37.24
C PHE A 1003 0.53 -36.90 36.65
N GLY A 1004 -0.01 -37.12 35.44
CA GLY A 1004 -0.27 -38.45 34.89
C GLY A 1004 -1.65 -39.02 35.24
N THR A 1005 -2.55 -38.22 35.83
CA THR A 1005 -3.91 -38.65 36.20
C THR A 1005 -5.00 -37.62 35.90
N GLY A 1006 -4.67 -36.42 35.42
CA GLY A 1006 -5.62 -35.39 35.01
C GLY A 1006 -6.10 -35.57 33.57
N ASN A 1007 -6.94 -34.65 33.12
CA ASN A 1007 -7.30 -34.52 31.71
C ASN A 1007 -6.19 -33.72 31.01
N LYS A 1008 -5.71 -34.12 29.84
CA LYS A 1008 -4.63 -33.41 29.13
C LYS A 1008 -5.11 -32.07 28.56
N MET A 1009 -4.22 -31.08 28.52
CA MET A 1009 -4.46 -29.75 27.95
C MET A 1009 -3.63 -29.45 26.69
N GLY A 1010 -2.92 -30.43 26.15
CA GLY A 1010 -1.91 -30.26 25.10
C GLY A 1010 -0.56 -30.83 25.55
N GLU A 1011 0.26 -31.23 24.59
CA GLU A 1011 1.53 -31.92 24.79
C GLU A 1011 2.63 -31.20 24.00
N ASP A 1012 3.79 -31.00 24.65
CA ASP A 1012 4.96 -30.26 24.16
C ASP A 1012 4.66 -28.88 23.53
N THR A 1013 3.72 -28.12 24.12
CA THR A 1013 3.35 -26.78 23.66
C THR A 1013 3.62 -25.70 24.71
N THR A 1014 3.72 -24.44 24.29
CA THR A 1014 3.71 -23.27 25.19
C THR A 1014 2.30 -22.78 25.51
N VAL A 1015 1.28 -23.28 24.79
CA VAL A 1015 -0.14 -22.91 24.94
C VAL A 1015 -0.96 -24.16 25.16
N HIS A 1016 -1.80 -24.14 26.18
CA HIS A 1016 -2.61 -25.27 26.61
C HIS A 1016 -4.08 -24.88 26.77
N THR A 1017 -4.99 -25.80 26.47
CA THR A 1017 -6.44 -25.56 26.43
C THR A 1017 -7.23 -26.59 27.24
N ALA A 1018 -8.24 -26.14 27.98
CA ALA A 1018 -9.25 -27.01 28.62
C ALA A 1018 -10.67 -26.45 28.39
N PRO A 1019 -11.68 -27.29 28.11
CA PRO A 1019 -13.07 -26.86 28.02
C PRO A 1019 -13.60 -26.34 29.37
N LEU A 1020 -14.48 -25.34 29.34
CA LEU A 1020 -15.06 -24.63 30.49
C LEU A 1020 -16.19 -25.40 31.18
N GLU A 1021 -15.88 -26.62 31.64
CA GLU A 1021 -16.78 -27.54 32.34
C GLU A 1021 -16.83 -27.31 33.86
N PHE A 1022 -15.84 -26.61 34.44
CA PHE A 1022 -15.71 -26.37 35.88
C PHE A 1022 -15.63 -24.87 36.21
N ASN A 1023 -15.95 -24.51 37.46
CA ASN A 1023 -15.73 -23.14 38.00
C ASN A 1023 -14.32 -22.95 38.58
N GLN A 1024 -13.58 -24.05 38.80
CA GLN A 1024 -12.26 -24.08 39.39
C GLN A 1024 -11.45 -25.21 38.73
N TYR A 1025 -10.21 -24.89 38.37
CA TYR A 1025 -9.26 -25.80 37.74
C TYR A 1025 -8.00 -25.86 38.59
N TYR A 1026 -7.52 -27.07 38.83
CA TYR A 1026 -6.14 -27.30 39.27
C TYR A 1026 -5.38 -27.73 38.03
N VAL A 1027 -4.33 -26.99 37.68
CA VAL A 1027 -3.48 -27.27 36.52
C VAL A 1027 -2.07 -27.59 36.99
N LYS A 1028 -1.50 -28.68 36.46
CA LYS A 1028 -0.10 -29.08 36.72
C LYS A 1028 0.57 -29.39 35.39
N CYS A 1029 1.83 -28.98 35.25
CA CYS A 1029 2.59 -29.11 34.01
C CYS A 1029 4.00 -29.66 34.29
N ARG A 1030 4.61 -30.24 33.26
CA ARG A 1030 5.97 -30.79 33.32
C ARG A 1030 6.67 -30.60 31.97
N ASP A 1031 7.93 -30.16 31.98
CA ASP A 1031 8.72 -29.97 30.75
C ASP A 1031 9.24 -31.28 30.14
N ASP A 1032 9.92 -31.16 29.00
CA ASP A 1032 10.59 -32.24 28.25
C ASP A 1032 11.60 -33.03 29.10
N GLN A 1033 12.31 -32.33 29.99
CA GLN A 1033 13.31 -32.86 30.91
C GLN A 1033 12.71 -33.47 32.18
N GLY A 1034 11.39 -33.37 32.36
CA GLY A 1034 10.65 -33.98 33.46
C GLY A 1034 10.55 -33.13 34.72
N ASN A 1035 10.95 -31.85 34.70
CA ASN A 1035 10.84 -30.95 35.85
C ASN A 1035 9.39 -30.50 36.04
N GLU A 1036 8.87 -30.56 37.27
CA GLU A 1036 7.51 -30.11 37.57
C GLU A 1036 7.41 -28.59 37.62
N ILE A 1037 6.61 -28.04 36.72
CA ILE A 1037 6.22 -26.64 36.69
C ILE A 1037 5.21 -26.42 37.80
N LYS A 1038 5.39 -25.35 38.58
CA LYS A 1038 4.60 -25.10 39.78
C LYS A 1038 3.12 -24.90 39.43
N GLY A 1039 2.31 -25.91 39.73
CA GLY A 1039 0.89 -25.93 39.44
C GLY A 1039 0.10 -24.78 40.08
N VAL A 1040 -1.01 -24.42 39.42
CA VAL A 1040 -1.82 -23.23 39.74
C VAL A 1040 -3.30 -23.62 39.88
N GLU A 1041 -3.96 -23.03 40.87
CA GLU A 1041 -5.41 -23.05 41.05
C GLU A 1041 -6.01 -21.87 40.28
N ILE A 1042 -6.80 -22.14 39.25
CA ILE A 1042 -7.41 -21.15 38.37
C ILE A 1042 -8.92 -21.15 38.64
N ASN A 1043 -9.42 -20.04 39.19
CA ASN A 1043 -10.84 -19.80 39.36
C ASN A 1043 -11.39 -19.07 38.13
N VAL A 1044 -12.57 -19.51 37.65
CA VAL A 1044 -13.14 -19.17 36.33
C VAL A 1044 -14.45 -18.41 36.47
#